data_AF-A0A350BS83-F1
#
_entry.id   AF-A0A350BS83-F1
#
_cell.length_a   1.000
_cell.length_b   1.000
_cell.length_c   1.000
_cell.angle_alpha   90.00
_cell.angle_beta   90.00
_cell.angle_gamma   90.00
#
_symmetry.space_group_name_H-M   'P 1'
#
loop_
_entity.id
_entity.type
_entity.pdbx_description
1 polymer ?
#
loop_
_entity_poly.entity_id
_entity_poly.type
_entity_poly.pdbx_seq_one_letter_code
_entity_poly.pdbx_strand_id
1 'polypeptide(L)'
;MRTDKSELIVEAKVISQEGAWDQNHGNIYTINTLEVYKIFKGQYNSETIQLVTEGGLVGLEKEVVTPSLELELGEVGVFMIKRGIVKFNRTGLFYQPTASVQSFVKYDLNAVKAFDISQTYPSIKFGLYPNIESCTGNSFHVVKEFDAEANNRKIKALAPPTITSFSATAINAGASVELTISGSNFGFGRGSGGVGFKDANFGDGRYYYSPTGWSYNQWSNSQIKVIVPSRAGTGTIQVINNNGESGESTTDLTVDWSHLNLAYPISSSDTPFFELQHIDDNSNGGYTWQMTSEFAGDSGAVGAFIRSLNEWKCETEMNWDIGTDATIDTAEADDVNIVEFTTFGDSRLAVCRSYYTGCFISGGSDMRWYVRELDISFDRTYSWYYGTASPSSSQYDFESVATHELGHGHQLGHVRDNAKVMHYSISNGQRKPELATTDIACGIYVKTKGITTSICNQGKMTVGVCPANPPIADFFVDENNPCLSTAITVTDASVGQEVSYSWDFGSEATPATAATKGPHAVTYGDTTTATIRLIATNANGIDTIEMEITVKGNPAARFSESIDGTKITFTNESENGTSYLWTFGDGGTSTEENPAHNYADRGDYVTSLQVTNKCGDSTLSKDFMLRFNVGIEDLPNSFTIYPNPVQNGKAITIEGGKVRGYSLHTLDGRLINEGAIVNNVFVVDVVQPAIYILTLSKDGESVNYRIQ
;
A
#
# COMPACT_ATOMS: atom_id res chain seq x y z
N MET A 1 10.01 -23.95 -23.89
CA MET A 1 11.06 -22.91 -23.83
C MET A 1 11.05 -22.09 -25.13
N ARG A 2 11.61 -20.87 -25.16
CA ARG A 2 11.63 -20.05 -26.39
C ARG A 2 12.36 -20.74 -27.55
N THR A 3 13.40 -21.53 -27.25
CA THR A 3 14.12 -22.38 -28.22
C THR A 3 13.22 -23.40 -28.90
N ASP A 4 12.21 -23.92 -28.21
CA ASP A 4 11.26 -24.89 -28.76
C ASP A 4 10.29 -24.21 -29.73
N LYS A 5 9.83 -23.01 -29.35
CA LYS A 5 8.90 -22.19 -30.14
C LYS A 5 9.55 -21.58 -31.40
N SER A 6 10.88 -21.46 -31.44
CA SER A 6 11.59 -20.96 -32.62
C SER A 6 11.65 -21.98 -33.75
N GLU A 7 11.41 -21.54 -34.99
CA GLU A 7 11.64 -22.37 -36.17
C GLU A 7 13.12 -22.33 -36.59
N LEU A 8 13.74 -21.16 -36.49
CA LEU A 8 15.17 -20.96 -36.73
C LEU A 8 15.85 -20.34 -35.51
N ILE A 9 17.07 -20.79 -35.23
CA ILE A 9 17.99 -20.14 -34.31
C ILE A 9 19.29 -19.88 -35.07
N VAL A 10 19.66 -18.61 -35.25
CA VAL A 10 20.77 -18.21 -36.11
C VAL A 10 21.70 -17.23 -35.41
N GLU A 11 23.01 -17.37 -35.63
CA GLU A 11 23.96 -16.28 -35.39
C GLU A 11 23.99 -15.42 -36.63
N ALA A 12 23.74 -14.11 -36.47
CA ALA A 12 23.66 -13.20 -37.60
C ALA A 12 24.07 -11.77 -37.23
N LYS A 13 24.22 -10.92 -38.25
CA LYS A 13 24.44 -9.47 -38.13
C LYS A 13 23.34 -8.69 -38.84
N VAL A 14 22.85 -7.61 -38.23
CA VAL A 14 21.95 -6.65 -38.89
C VAL A 14 22.75 -5.82 -39.90
N ILE A 15 22.44 -5.95 -41.20
CA ILE A 15 23.19 -5.27 -42.29
C ILE A 15 22.39 -4.20 -43.03
N SER A 16 21.06 -4.20 -42.90
CA SER A 16 20.20 -3.11 -43.37
C SER A 16 18.86 -3.13 -42.64
N GLN A 17 18.17 -1.99 -42.64
CA GLN A 17 16.85 -1.81 -42.05
C GLN A 17 15.99 -0.96 -42.99
N GLU A 18 14.72 -1.31 -43.11
CA GLU A 18 13.74 -0.61 -43.96
C GLU A 18 12.39 -0.58 -43.23
N GLY A 19 11.77 0.59 -43.11
CA GLY A 19 10.39 0.70 -42.64
C GLY A 19 9.40 0.34 -43.74
N ALA A 20 8.34 -0.37 -43.40
CA ALA A 20 7.27 -0.74 -44.34
C ALA A 20 5.91 -0.80 -43.66
N TRP A 21 4.90 -0.26 -44.33
CA TRP A 21 3.50 -0.53 -44.00
C TRP A 21 3.17 -1.99 -44.28
N ASP A 22 2.34 -2.59 -43.42
CA ASP A 22 1.72 -3.86 -43.73
C ASP A 22 0.76 -3.76 -44.93
N GLN A 23 0.18 -4.90 -45.32
CA GLN A 23 -0.68 -4.97 -46.49
C GLN A 23 -1.91 -4.06 -46.38
N ASN A 24 -2.44 -3.88 -45.16
CA ASN A 24 -3.66 -3.13 -44.90
C ASN A 24 -3.40 -1.63 -44.63
N HIS A 25 -2.13 -1.23 -44.49
CA HIS A 25 -1.73 0.09 -43.97
C HIS A 25 -2.27 0.36 -42.55
N GLY A 26 -2.38 -0.69 -41.73
CA GLY A 26 -2.75 -0.57 -40.32
C GLY A 26 -1.55 -0.26 -39.43
N ASN A 27 -0.39 -0.87 -39.69
CA ASN A 27 0.80 -0.70 -38.85
C ASN A 27 2.09 -0.61 -39.68
N ILE A 28 3.10 0.06 -39.14
CA ILE A 28 4.45 0.19 -39.67
C ILE A 28 5.39 -0.78 -38.94
N TYR A 29 6.11 -1.56 -39.73
CA TYR A 29 7.11 -2.50 -39.27
C TYR A 29 8.50 -2.13 -39.77
N THR A 30 9.53 -2.63 -39.08
CA THR A 30 10.92 -2.56 -39.53
C THR A 30 11.35 -3.92 -40.06
N ILE A 31 11.80 -3.94 -41.31
CA ILE A 31 12.32 -5.12 -41.98
C ILE A 31 13.85 -5.06 -41.91
N ASN A 32 14.40 -5.92 -41.06
CA ASN A 32 15.83 -6.04 -40.80
C ASN A 32 16.41 -7.14 -41.70
N THR A 33 17.38 -6.80 -42.53
CA THR A 33 18.15 -7.82 -43.26
C THR A 33 19.28 -8.32 -42.37
N LEU A 34 19.24 -9.61 -42.06
CA LEU A 34 20.25 -10.30 -41.26
C LEU A 34 21.18 -11.08 -42.18
N GLU A 35 22.49 -10.87 -42.06
CA GLU A 35 23.53 -11.71 -42.65
C GLU A 35 23.82 -12.89 -41.72
N VAL A 36 23.60 -14.12 -42.18
CA VAL A 36 23.66 -15.35 -41.37
C VAL A 36 25.07 -15.94 -41.38
N TYR A 37 25.60 -16.21 -40.18
CA TYR A 37 26.90 -16.87 -39.99
C TYR A 37 26.75 -18.34 -39.60
N LYS A 38 25.86 -18.65 -38.64
CA LYS A 38 25.65 -20.00 -38.13
C LYS A 38 24.16 -20.29 -37.93
N ILE A 39 23.77 -21.55 -38.08
CA ILE A 39 22.41 -22.04 -37.83
C ILE A 39 22.48 -23.10 -36.74
N PHE A 40 21.85 -22.85 -35.59
CA PHE A 40 21.74 -23.77 -34.45
C PHE A 40 20.48 -24.63 -34.46
N LYS A 41 19.43 -24.17 -35.16
CA LYS A 41 18.16 -24.90 -35.32
C LYS A 41 17.51 -24.56 -36.65
N GLY A 42 16.93 -25.59 -37.27
CA GLY A 42 16.20 -25.53 -38.53
C GLY A 42 17.10 -25.56 -39.77
N GLN A 43 16.50 -25.41 -40.95
CA GLN A 43 17.19 -25.49 -42.25
C GLN A 43 16.91 -24.22 -43.05
N TYR A 44 17.96 -23.55 -43.51
CA TYR A 44 17.83 -22.32 -44.29
C TYR A 44 18.99 -22.20 -45.29
N ASN A 45 18.64 -21.99 -46.57
CA ASN A 45 19.59 -22.10 -47.69
C ASN A 45 20.04 -20.75 -48.25
N SER A 46 19.75 -19.64 -47.56
CA SER A 46 20.15 -18.29 -47.97
C SER A 46 21.11 -17.69 -46.95
N GLU A 47 22.05 -16.87 -47.43
CA GLU A 47 22.97 -16.10 -46.57
C GLU A 47 22.25 -14.94 -45.86
N THR A 48 21.04 -14.58 -46.28
CA THR A 48 20.26 -13.49 -45.68
C THR A 48 18.85 -13.88 -45.27
N ILE A 49 18.40 -13.31 -44.14
CA ILE A 49 17.06 -13.45 -43.58
C ILE A 49 16.42 -12.07 -43.47
N GLN A 50 15.12 -11.98 -43.79
CA GLN A 50 14.32 -10.78 -43.55
C GLN A 50 13.56 -10.95 -42.23
N LEU A 51 13.97 -10.22 -41.19
CA LEU A 51 13.37 -10.25 -39.85
C LEU A 51 12.52 -8.99 -39.64
N VAL A 52 11.22 -9.19 -39.40
CA VAL A 52 10.24 -8.13 -39.18
C VAL A 52 10.09 -7.87 -37.68
N THR A 53 10.31 -6.63 -37.25
CA THR A 53 10.05 -6.15 -35.89
C THR A 53 8.94 -5.10 -35.91
N GLU A 54 8.17 -5.00 -34.82
CA GLU A 54 7.11 -4.00 -34.66
C GLU A 54 7.70 -2.59 -34.57
N GLY A 55 6.96 -1.60 -35.09
CA GLY A 55 7.44 -0.22 -35.21
C GLY A 55 8.38 0.01 -36.39
N GLY A 56 8.44 1.24 -36.87
CA GLY A 56 9.28 1.63 -38.00
C GLY A 56 9.00 3.04 -38.49
N LEU A 57 9.68 3.45 -39.56
CA LEU A 57 9.59 4.79 -40.14
C LEU A 57 9.34 4.68 -41.66
N VAL A 58 8.25 5.27 -42.14
CA VAL A 58 7.92 5.37 -43.58
C VAL A 58 7.57 6.81 -43.92
N GLY A 59 8.46 7.46 -44.68
CA GLY A 59 8.28 8.87 -45.00
C GLY A 59 8.29 9.72 -43.74
N LEU A 60 7.21 10.46 -43.49
CA LEU A 60 7.03 11.28 -42.28
C LEU A 60 6.16 10.60 -41.21
N GLU A 61 5.86 9.31 -41.36
CA GLU A 61 5.10 8.54 -40.37
C GLU A 61 6.03 7.59 -39.63
N LYS A 62 5.94 7.57 -38.30
CA LYS A 62 6.69 6.65 -37.45
C LYS A 62 5.77 5.96 -36.45
N GLU A 63 5.90 4.65 -36.33
CA GLU A 63 5.31 3.90 -35.24
C GLU A 63 6.42 3.46 -34.27
N VAL A 64 6.18 3.64 -32.97
CA VAL A 64 7.00 3.06 -31.91
C VAL A 64 6.12 2.18 -31.04
N VAL A 65 6.61 0.98 -30.78
CA VAL A 65 5.92 -0.04 -29.98
C VAL A 65 6.78 -0.34 -28.77
N THR A 66 6.27 -0.07 -27.57
CA THR A 66 7.01 -0.26 -26.33
C THR A 66 6.27 -1.22 -25.41
N PRO A 67 6.91 -2.30 -24.92
CA PRO A 67 8.22 -2.80 -25.33
C PRO A 67 8.16 -3.59 -26.65
N SER A 68 9.17 -3.41 -27.51
CA SER A 68 9.42 -4.24 -28.69
C SER A 68 10.91 -4.54 -28.87
N LEU A 69 11.24 -5.52 -29.74
CA LEU A 69 12.63 -5.78 -30.09
C LEU A 69 13.15 -4.68 -31.02
N GLU A 70 13.88 -3.74 -30.44
CA GLU A 70 14.62 -2.70 -31.15
C GLU A 70 16.00 -3.24 -31.58
N LEU A 71 16.26 -3.27 -32.88
CA LEU A 71 17.57 -3.65 -33.44
C LEU A 71 18.27 -2.44 -34.03
N GLU A 72 19.60 -2.41 -33.94
CA GLU A 72 20.43 -1.38 -34.55
C GLU A 72 21.32 -1.96 -35.67
N LEU A 73 21.59 -1.13 -36.67
CA LEU A 73 22.50 -1.48 -37.77
C LEU A 73 23.88 -1.90 -37.21
N GLY A 74 24.33 -3.08 -37.61
CA GLY A 74 25.63 -3.62 -37.24
C GLY A 74 25.63 -4.48 -35.99
N GLU A 75 24.52 -4.57 -35.24
CA GLU A 75 24.41 -5.48 -34.11
C GLU A 75 24.57 -6.94 -34.55
N VAL A 76 25.28 -7.71 -33.72
CA VAL A 76 25.57 -9.13 -33.93
C VAL A 76 25.08 -9.92 -32.73
N GLY A 77 24.52 -11.09 -32.97
CA GLY A 77 24.11 -11.98 -31.89
C GLY A 77 23.36 -13.21 -32.38
N VAL A 78 22.69 -13.89 -31.45
CA VAL A 78 21.81 -15.02 -31.76
C VAL A 78 20.36 -14.56 -31.83
N PHE A 79 19.70 -14.85 -32.94
CA PHE A 79 18.30 -14.54 -33.20
C PHE A 79 17.46 -15.83 -33.14
N MET A 80 16.36 -15.76 -32.40
CA MET A 80 15.39 -16.83 -32.20
C MET A 80 14.08 -16.47 -32.89
N ILE A 81 13.86 -17.01 -34.08
CA ILE A 81 12.84 -16.50 -35.01
C ILE A 81 11.90 -17.61 -35.48
N LYS A 82 10.70 -17.21 -35.88
CA LYS A 82 9.66 -18.07 -36.46
C LYS A 82 9.10 -17.43 -37.71
N ARG A 83 8.32 -18.18 -38.49
CA ARG A 83 7.74 -17.64 -39.72
C ARG A 83 6.84 -16.45 -39.40
N GLY A 84 7.01 -15.37 -40.16
CA GLY A 84 6.24 -14.14 -40.01
C GLY A 84 4.78 -14.33 -40.40
N ILE A 85 3.88 -13.71 -39.65
CA ILE A 85 2.43 -13.66 -39.96
C ILE A 85 2.03 -12.36 -40.66
N VAL A 86 2.84 -11.30 -40.52
CA VAL A 86 2.60 -10.00 -41.14
C VAL A 86 2.77 -10.12 -42.65
N LYS A 87 1.79 -9.57 -43.38
CA LYS A 87 1.78 -9.54 -44.84
C LYS A 87 2.16 -8.15 -45.32
N PHE A 88 2.90 -8.10 -46.42
CA PHE A 88 3.31 -6.87 -47.08
C PHE A 88 2.86 -6.90 -48.54
N ASN A 89 2.75 -5.73 -49.18
CA ASN A 89 2.51 -5.59 -50.62
C ASN A 89 3.75 -5.94 -51.47
N ARG A 90 4.51 -6.97 -51.07
CA ARG A 90 5.68 -7.51 -51.76
C ARG A 90 5.87 -8.99 -51.46
N THR A 91 6.36 -9.73 -52.44
CA THR A 91 6.68 -11.15 -52.27
C THR A 91 7.98 -11.31 -51.51
N GLY A 92 7.98 -12.15 -50.47
CA GLY A 92 9.18 -12.46 -49.70
C GLY A 92 8.87 -13.48 -48.61
N LEU A 93 9.92 -14.15 -48.11
CA LEU A 93 9.82 -14.94 -46.90
C LEU A 93 10.27 -14.07 -45.72
N PHE A 94 9.30 -13.69 -44.91
CA PHE A 94 9.53 -12.87 -43.72
C PHE A 94 9.49 -13.73 -42.47
N TYR A 95 10.37 -13.41 -41.53
CA TYR A 95 10.41 -13.98 -40.19
C TYR A 95 10.04 -12.93 -39.17
N GLN A 96 9.67 -13.38 -37.98
CA GLN A 96 9.42 -12.51 -36.83
C GLN A 96 10.13 -13.04 -35.58
N PRO A 97 10.36 -12.19 -34.57
CA PRO A 97 10.82 -12.62 -33.26
C PRO A 97 9.87 -13.67 -32.67
N THR A 98 10.44 -14.67 -32.00
CA THR A 98 9.64 -15.73 -31.35
C THR A 98 8.94 -15.22 -30.08
N ALA A 99 9.59 -14.32 -29.36
CA ALA A 99 9.17 -13.75 -28.08
C ALA A 99 9.71 -12.31 -27.88
N SER A 100 9.41 -11.40 -28.82
CA SER A 100 9.82 -9.99 -28.80
C SER A 100 11.30 -9.81 -28.39
N VAL A 101 11.61 -8.94 -27.43
CA VAL A 101 12.96 -8.63 -26.90
C VAL A 101 13.76 -9.86 -26.49
N GLN A 102 13.10 -10.92 -26.00
CA GLN A 102 13.78 -12.16 -25.56
C GLN A 102 14.30 -13.01 -26.71
N SER A 103 14.01 -12.62 -27.95
CA SER A 103 14.41 -13.34 -29.16
C SER A 103 15.84 -13.05 -29.60
N PHE A 104 16.50 -12.08 -28.97
CA PHE A 104 17.84 -11.65 -29.35
C PHE A 104 18.82 -11.76 -28.18
N VAL A 105 19.89 -12.52 -28.39
CA VAL A 105 21.03 -12.58 -27.47
C VAL A 105 22.16 -11.77 -28.07
N LYS A 106 22.27 -10.51 -27.64
CA LYS A 106 23.23 -9.53 -28.16
C LYS A 106 24.66 -9.87 -27.77
N TYR A 107 25.60 -9.70 -28.71
CA TYR A 107 27.03 -9.84 -28.43
C TYR A 107 27.66 -8.51 -28.04
N ASP A 108 28.60 -8.58 -27.10
CA ASP A 108 29.65 -7.59 -26.94
C ASP A 108 30.95 -8.23 -27.42
N LEU A 109 31.31 -7.91 -28.66
CA LEU A 109 32.48 -8.44 -29.31
C LEU A 109 33.78 -7.91 -28.69
N ASN A 110 33.76 -6.79 -27.96
CA ASN A 110 34.96 -6.24 -27.32
C ASN A 110 35.25 -6.97 -26.00
N ALA A 111 34.22 -7.19 -25.19
CA ALA A 111 34.34 -7.99 -23.97
C ALA A 111 34.29 -9.51 -24.22
N VAL A 112 33.95 -9.93 -25.45
CA VAL A 112 33.77 -11.33 -25.87
C VAL A 112 32.68 -12.03 -25.04
N LYS A 113 31.60 -11.29 -24.78
CA LYS A 113 30.45 -11.73 -23.98
C LYS A 113 29.20 -11.78 -24.83
N ALA A 114 28.24 -12.56 -24.39
CA ALA A 114 26.88 -12.50 -24.90
C ALA A 114 25.91 -12.24 -23.77
N PHE A 115 24.83 -11.52 -24.07
CA PHE A 115 23.89 -11.07 -23.08
C PHE A 115 22.48 -11.48 -23.47
N ASP A 116 21.86 -12.15 -22.52
CA ASP A 116 20.49 -12.59 -22.53
C ASP A 116 19.78 -11.89 -21.37
N ILE A 117 18.48 -11.66 -21.52
CA ILE A 117 17.70 -10.93 -20.52
C ILE A 117 17.81 -11.58 -19.14
N SER A 118 17.96 -12.91 -19.08
CA SER A 118 18.08 -13.68 -17.84
C SER A 118 19.52 -13.90 -17.36
N GLN A 119 20.54 -13.77 -18.21
CA GLN A 119 21.93 -14.09 -17.84
C GLN A 119 23.00 -13.52 -18.78
N THR A 120 24.24 -13.44 -18.28
CA THR A 120 25.42 -13.10 -19.10
C THR A 120 26.24 -14.35 -19.35
N TYR A 121 26.63 -14.55 -20.59
CA TYR A 121 27.60 -15.57 -20.98
C TYR A 121 29.00 -14.93 -21.01
N PRO A 122 29.94 -15.40 -20.18
CA PRO A 122 31.30 -14.86 -20.14
C PRO A 122 32.15 -15.24 -21.36
N SER A 123 31.69 -16.19 -22.16
CA SER A 123 32.26 -16.54 -23.47
C SER A 123 31.13 -16.92 -24.42
N ILE A 124 31.24 -16.44 -25.65
CA ILE A 124 30.29 -16.76 -26.72
C ILE A 124 30.49 -18.22 -27.14
N LYS A 125 31.74 -18.60 -27.44
CA LYS A 125 32.06 -19.93 -27.99
C LYS A 125 31.97 -21.06 -26.97
N PHE A 126 32.39 -20.81 -25.73
CA PHE A 126 32.48 -21.83 -24.68
C PHE A 126 31.34 -21.75 -23.66
N GLY A 127 30.53 -20.69 -23.68
CA GLY A 127 29.36 -20.53 -22.82
C GLY A 127 28.05 -20.60 -23.59
N LEU A 128 27.83 -19.65 -24.50
CA LEU A 128 26.55 -19.53 -25.22
C LEU A 128 26.31 -20.69 -26.19
N TYR A 129 27.29 -21.06 -27.04
CA TYR A 129 27.05 -22.11 -28.04
C TYR A 129 26.68 -23.45 -27.42
N PRO A 130 27.45 -24.00 -26.45
CA PRO A 130 27.09 -25.27 -25.83
C PRO A 130 25.72 -25.23 -25.13
N ASN A 131 25.32 -24.07 -24.59
CA ASN A 131 23.99 -23.89 -24.02
C ASN A 131 22.90 -24.00 -25.08
N ILE A 132 23.05 -23.31 -26.21
CA ILE A 132 22.09 -23.39 -27.33
C ILE A 132 22.05 -24.82 -27.89
N GLU A 133 23.20 -25.44 -28.16
CA GLU A 133 23.29 -26.81 -28.70
C GLU A 133 22.63 -27.84 -27.77
N SER A 134 22.77 -27.66 -26.45
CA SER A 134 22.08 -28.47 -25.45
C SER A 134 20.56 -28.28 -25.53
N CYS A 135 20.09 -27.04 -25.68
CA CYS A 135 18.66 -26.74 -25.82
C CYS A 135 18.07 -27.22 -27.15
N THR A 136 18.84 -27.19 -28.25
CA THR A 136 18.36 -27.59 -29.59
C THR A 136 18.61 -29.06 -29.91
N GLY A 137 19.47 -29.74 -29.14
CA GLY A 137 19.94 -31.09 -29.41
C GLY A 137 20.81 -31.23 -30.66
N ASN A 138 21.28 -30.12 -31.24
CA ASN A 138 22.02 -30.10 -32.49
C ASN A 138 23.22 -29.16 -32.40
N SER A 139 24.35 -29.58 -32.97
CA SER A 139 25.48 -28.67 -33.23
C SER A 139 25.14 -27.70 -34.35
N PHE A 140 25.75 -26.51 -34.31
CA PHE A 140 25.50 -25.52 -35.36
C PHE A 140 26.14 -25.89 -36.69
N HIS A 141 25.49 -25.46 -37.78
CA HIS A 141 26.04 -25.46 -39.13
C HIS A 141 26.60 -24.07 -39.47
N VAL A 142 27.81 -24.02 -40.03
CA VAL A 142 28.44 -22.76 -40.48
C VAL A 142 27.97 -22.45 -41.89
N VAL A 143 27.31 -21.30 -42.06
CA VAL A 143 26.91 -20.74 -43.36
C VAL A 143 28.01 -19.84 -43.90
N LYS A 144 28.54 -18.98 -43.03
CA LYS A 144 29.61 -18.02 -43.35
C LYS A 144 30.57 -17.89 -42.18
N GLU A 145 31.86 -17.83 -42.48
CA GLU A 145 32.92 -17.70 -41.47
C GLU A 145 32.77 -16.40 -40.69
N PHE A 146 32.72 -16.51 -39.36
CA PHE A 146 32.69 -15.41 -38.42
C PHE A 146 33.27 -15.87 -37.07
N ASP A 147 34.28 -15.14 -36.61
CA ASP A 147 34.93 -15.37 -35.32
C ASP A 147 34.48 -14.29 -34.31
N ALA A 148 33.46 -14.64 -33.52
CA ALA A 148 32.91 -13.78 -32.47
C ALA A 148 33.94 -13.45 -31.37
N GLU A 149 35.03 -14.21 -31.26
CA GLU A 149 36.07 -14.01 -30.25
C GLU A 149 37.38 -13.46 -30.85
N ALA A 150 37.37 -12.94 -32.08
CA ALA A 150 38.56 -12.41 -32.75
C ALA A 150 39.27 -11.30 -31.95
N ASN A 151 38.51 -10.49 -31.21
CA ASN A 151 39.04 -9.41 -30.38
C ASN A 151 39.78 -9.90 -29.13
N ASN A 152 39.58 -11.15 -28.68
CA ASN A 152 40.30 -11.74 -27.55
C ASN A 152 41.81 -11.86 -27.83
N ARG A 153 42.22 -11.72 -29.10
CA ARG A 153 43.62 -11.77 -29.56
C ARG A 153 44.28 -10.39 -29.67
N LYS A 154 43.56 -9.30 -29.40
CA LYS A 154 44.12 -7.93 -29.43
C LYS A 154 44.86 -7.63 -28.12
N ILE A 155 46.00 -6.93 -28.21
CA ILE A 155 46.77 -6.49 -27.05
C ILE A 155 45.93 -5.48 -26.24
N LYS A 156 45.87 -5.63 -24.91
CA LYS A 156 45.18 -4.67 -24.03
C LYS A 156 45.74 -3.26 -24.22
N ALA A 157 44.85 -2.26 -24.24
CA ALA A 157 45.17 -0.84 -24.35
C ALA A 157 46.30 -0.41 -23.41
N LEU A 158 47.24 0.40 -23.91
CA LEU A 158 48.36 0.94 -23.12
C LEU A 158 47.87 2.02 -22.12
N ALA A 159 46.78 2.72 -22.43
CA ALA A 159 46.07 3.63 -21.54
C ALA A 159 44.60 3.75 -21.99
N PRO A 160 43.60 3.19 -21.28
CA PRO A 160 42.20 3.41 -21.65
C PRO A 160 41.77 4.88 -21.40
N PRO A 161 40.71 5.36 -22.07
CA PRO A 161 40.04 6.61 -21.68
C PRO A 161 39.82 6.69 -20.17
N THR A 162 40.11 7.84 -19.56
CA THR A 162 39.86 8.06 -18.13
C THR A 162 38.86 9.18 -17.96
N ILE A 163 37.75 8.90 -17.29
CA ILE A 163 36.70 9.89 -16.99
C ILE A 163 36.93 10.41 -15.58
N THR A 164 37.09 11.73 -15.42
CA THR A 164 37.37 12.37 -14.13
C THR A 164 36.16 13.05 -13.52
N SER A 165 35.25 13.60 -14.33
CA SER A 165 34.04 14.26 -13.83
C SER A 165 32.98 14.48 -14.92
N PHE A 166 31.79 14.82 -14.43
CA PHE A 166 30.65 15.27 -15.21
C PHE A 166 30.29 16.72 -14.84
N SER A 167 29.67 17.48 -15.73
CA SER A 167 29.10 18.79 -15.41
C SER A 167 27.92 18.71 -14.43
N ALA A 168 27.29 17.55 -14.29
CA ALA A 168 26.18 17.30 -13.38
C ALA A 168 26.21 15.86 -12.86
N THR A 169 25.71 15.66 -11.63
CA THR A 169 25.54 14.32 -11.03
C THR A 169 24.16 13.72 -11.28
N ALA A 170 23.18 14.57 -11.61
CA ALA A 170 21.82 14.19 -12.00
C ALA A 170 21.43 14.97 -13.28
N ILE A 171 20.70 14.33 -14.19
CA ILE A 171 20.34 14.90 -15.48
C ILE A 171 19.02 14.32 -16.01
N ASN A 172 18.39 15.05 -16.94
CA ASN A 172 17.20 14.58 -17.65
C ASN A 172 17.59 14.03 -19.02
N ALA A 173 17.10 12.85 -19.35
CA ALA A 173 17.36 12.19 -20.62
C ALA A 173 16.36 12.65 -21.69
N GLY A 174 16.81 12.73 -22.94
CA GLY A 174 15.96 12.98 -24.12
C GLY A 174 15.40 14.40 -24.28
N ALA A 175 15.53 15.27 -23.28
CA ALA A 175 15.07 16.67 -23.27
C ALA A 175 16.11 17.68 -23.81
N SER A 176 16.90 17.28 -24.82
CA SER A 176 17.97 18.10 -25.42
C SER A 176 19.02 18.64 -24.44
N VAL A 177 19.20 18.01 -23.27
CA VAL A 177 20.16 18.45 -22.25
C VAL A 177 21.58 17.98 -22.59
N GLU A 178 22.53 18.90 -22.55
CA GLU A 178 23.96 18.63 -22.80
C GLU A 178 24.69 18.23 -21.50
N LEU A 179 25.43 17.12 -21.57
CA LEU A 179 26.39 16.69 -20.55
C LEU A 179 27.81 16.99 -21.01
N THR A 180 28.59 17.65 -20.15
CA THR A 180 30.05 17.78 -20.34
C THR A 180 30.77 16.69 -19.55
N ILE A 181 31.50 15.83 -20.25
CA ILE A 181 32.33 14.76 -19.68
C ILE A 181 33.79 15.23 -19.74
N SER A 182 34.46 15.27 -18.60
CA SER A 182 35.87 15.66 -18.51
C SER A 182 36.75 14.46 -18.21
N GLY A 183 37.97 14.45 -18.74
CA GLY A 183 38.89 13.34 -18.54
C GLY A 183 40.16 13.43 -19.37
N SER A 184 40.69 12.28 -19.77
CA SER A 184 41.88 12.17 -20.61
C SER A 184 41.81 10.96 -21.54
N ASN A 185 42.61 11.02 -22.62
CA ASN A 185 42.71 9.99 -23.64
C ASN A 185 41.39 9.70 -24.39
N PHE A 186 40.56 10.72 -24.57
CA PHE A 186 39.34 10.62 -25.39
C PHE A 186 39.64 10.71 -26.90
N GLY A 187 40.84 11.14 -27.28
CA GLY A 187 41.23 11.42 -28.66
C GLY A 187 40.96 12.86 -29.09
N PHE A 188 41.77 13.38 -30.01
CA PHE A 188 41.72 14.80 -30.44
C PHE A 188 40.48 15.18 -31.27
N GLY A 189 39.69 14.19 -31.68
CA GLY A 189 38.41 14.36 -32.35
C GLY A 189 37.67 13.02 -32.35
N ARG A 190 36.36 13.04 -32.59
CA ARG A 190 35.51 11.87 -32.34
C ARG A 190 35.84 10.64 -33.19
N GLY A 191 36.12 10.78 -34.49
CA GLY A 191 36.31 9.62 -35.38
C GLY A 191 35.24 8.54 -35.19
N SER A 192 35.66 7.31 -34.90
CA SER A 192 34.80 6.16 -34.54
C SER A 192 34.48 6.05 -33.05
N GLY A 193 34.96 6.99 -32.23
CA GLY A 193 34.69 7.05 -30.80
C GLY A 193 33.23 7.36 -30.48
N GLY A 194 32.85 7.04 -29.25
CA GLY A 194 31.49 7.15 -28.75
C GLY A 194 31.43 7.28 -27.24
N VAL A 195 30.25 7.64 -26.74
CA VAL A 195 29.91 7.72 -25.33
C VAL A 195 28.75 6.75 -25.10
N GLY A 196 28.93 5.81 -24.19
CA GLY A 196 27.88 4.89 -23.76
C GLY A 196 27.23 5.36 -22.47
N PHE A 197 25.90 5.43 -22.47
CA PHE A 197 25.06 5.58 -21.27
C PHE A 197 24.51 4.22 -20.88
N LYS A 198 24.32 3.92 -19.59
CA LYS A 198 23.59 2.69 -19.23
C LYS A 198 22.22 2.71 -19.88
N ASP A 199 21.81 1.59 -20.48
CA ASP A 199 20.55 1.53 -21.19
C ASP A 199 19.38 1.35 -20.22
N ALA A 200 18.43 2.28 -20.23
CA ALA A 200 17.29 2.26 -19.34
C ALA A 200 16.30 1.14 -19.62
N ASN A 201 16.31 0.57 -20.83
CA ASN A 201 15.47 -0.56 -21.21
C ASN A 201 15.97 -1.90 -20.62
N PHE A 202 17.14 -1.90 -19.95
CA PHE A 202 17.74 -3.07 -19.33
C PHE A 202 18.18 -2.79 -17.89
N GLY A 203 17.46 -3.36 -16.92
CA GLY A 203 17.62 -3.04 -15.50
C GLY A 203 18.93 -3.42 -14.82
N ASP A 204 19.70 -4.34 -15.40
CA ASP A 204 20.96 -4.82 -14.82
C ASP A 204 22.13 -3.85 -15.01
N GLY A 205 21.99 -2.84 -15.87
CA GLY A 205 23.06 -1.87 -16.16
C GLY A 205 24.26 -2.49 -16.87
N ARG A 206 24.08 -3.61 -17.57
CA ARG A 206 25.13 -4.26 -18.35
C ARG A 206 25.33 -3.62 -19.71
N TYR A 207 24.27 -3.07 -20.29
CA TYR A 207 24.28 -2.50 -21.63
C TYR A 207 24.57 -1.02 -21.64
N TYR A 208 25.30 -0.61 -22.68
CA TYR A 208 25.50 0.78 -23.02
C TYR A 208 24.74 1.12 -24.31
N TYR A 209 23.98 2.20 -24.26
CA TYR A 209 23.38 2.84 -25.41
C TYR A 209 24.23 4.05 -25.82
N SER A 210 24.55 4.16 -27.11
CA SER A 210 25.34 5.27 -27.65
C SER A 210 24.44 6.18 -28.49
N PRO A 211 24.46 7.50 -28.28
CA PRO A 211 23.70 8.42 -29.12
C PRO A 211 24.30 8.53 -30.53
N THR A 212 23.54 9.09 -31.46
CA THR A 212 23.95 9.18 -32.87
C THR A 212 25.11 10.15 -33.09
N GLY A 213 25.63 10.15 -34.33
CA GLY A 213 26.48 11.19 -34.92
C GLY A 213 26.26 12.59 -34.36
N TRP A 214 25.01 13.01 -34.46
CA TRP A 214 24.54 14.38 -34.29
C TRP A 214 24.58 14.88 -32.85
N SER A 215 24.44 14.00 -31.85
CA SER A 215 24.35 14.40 -30.44
C SER A 215 25.66 14.96 -29.85
N TYR A 216 26.76 14.94 -30.58
CA TYR A 216 28.08 15.37 -30.09
C TYR A 216 28.38 16.80 -30.53
N ASN A 217 28.26 17.73 -29.60
CA ASN A 217 28.50 19.15 -29.84
C ASN A 217 29.99 19.51 -29.80
N GLN A 218 30.78 18.78 -29.02
CA GLN A 218 32.23 19.00 -28.91
C GLN A 218 32.95 17.70 -28.56
N TRP A 219 34.11 17.46 -29.17
CA TRP A 219 35.00 16.37 -28.81
C TRP A 219 36.45 16.84 -28.81
N SER A 220 37.15 16.55 -27.73
CA SER A 220 38.58 16.80 -27.57
C SER A 220 39.20 15.72 -26.68
N ASN A 221 40.53 15.71 -26.58
CA ASN A 221 41.23 14.67 -25.84
C ASN A 221 40.91 14.62 -24.34
N SER A 222 40.37 15.71 -23.79
CA SER A 222 40.07 15.83 -22.36
C SER A 222 38.63 16.26 -22.04
N GLN A 223 37.81 16.50 -23.06
CA GLN A 223 36.44 16.96 -22.86
C GLN A 223 35.53 16.53 -24.03
N ILE A 224 34.37 16.00 -23.70
CA ILE A 224 33.28 15.67 -24.63
C ILE A 224 32.03 16.42 -24.18
N LYS A 225 31.32 17.04 -25.11
CA LYS A 225 29.96 17.57 -24.90
C LYS A 225 28.99 16.79 -25.74
N VAL A 226 28.02 16.17 -25.09
CA VAL A 226 27.08 15.25 -25.73
C VAL A 226 25.68 15.45 -25.17
N ILE A 227 24.69 15.42 -26.05
CA ILE A 227 23.28 15.43 -25.65
C ILE A 227 22.91 14.05 -25.10
N VAL A 228 22.26 14.03 -23.93
CA VAL A 228 21.84 12.80 -23.27
C VAL A 228 20.65 12.16 -24.00
N PRO A 229 20.79 10.93 -24.56
CA PRO A 229 19.71 10.28 -25.29
C PRO A 229 18.58 9.84 -24.36
N SER A 230 17.37 9.67 -24.89
CA SER A 230 16.17 9.20 -24.16
C SER A 230 16.34 7.81 -23.55
N ARG A 231 17.19 6.95 -24.13
CA ARG A 231 17.51 5.62 -23.57
C ARG A 231 18.57 5.62 -22.48
N ALA A 232 19.13 6.79 -22.12
CA ALA A 232 20.08 6.87 -21.02
C ALA A 232 19.38 6.57 -19.68
N GLY A 233 19.97 5.68 -18.90
CA GLY A 233 19.56 5.34 -17.55
C GLY A 233 20.68 5.61 -16.54
N THR A 234 20.30 5.65 -15.26
CA THR A 234 21.22 5.84 -14.14
C THR A 234 22.36 4.82 -14.16
N GLY A 235 23.60 5.26 -13.97
CA GLY A 235 24.77 4.39 -13.82
C GLY A 235 26.06 5.01 -14.39
N THR A 236 27.13 4.21 -14.46
CA THR A 236 28.41 4.65 -15.01
C THR A 236 28.32 5.02 -16.49
N ILE A 237 29.18 5.93 -16.93
CA ILE A 237 29.32 6.36 -18.32
C ILE A 237 30.57 5.73 -18.93
N GLN A 238 30.47 5.29 -20.17
CA GLN A 238 31.57 4.74 -20.94
C GLN A 238 32.04 5.74 -21.99
N VAL A 239 33.35 5.88 -22.19
CA VAL A 239 33.94 6.57 -23.33
C VAL A 239 34.78 5.57 -24.12
N ILE A 240 34.49 5.48 -25.41
CA ILE A 240 35.27 4.71 -26.40
C ILE A 240 36.00 5.72 -27.28
N ASN A 241 37.32 5.62 -27.37
CA ASN A 241 38.11 6.48 -28.26
C ASN A 241 38.22 5.90 -29.69
N ASN A 242 38.88 6.63 -30.58
CA ASN A 242 38.98 6.25 -32.02
C ASN A 242 39.75 4.96 -32.25
N ASN A 243 40.54 4.51 -31.28
CA ASN A 243 41.29 3.26 -31.36
C ASN A 243 40.43 2.06 -30.90
N GLY A 244 39.19 2.30 -30.47
CA GLY A 244 38.30 1.28 -29.90
C GLY A 244 38.65 0.94 -28.45
N GLU A 245 39.47 1.75 -27.77
CA GLU A 245 39.77 1.57 -26.36
C GLU A 245 38.63 2.17 -25.53
N SER A 246 38.17 1.42 -24.52
CA SER A 246 37.04 1.81 -23.67
C SER A 246 37.49 2.10 -22.24
N GLY A 247 36.89 3.13 -21.64
CA GLY A 247 37.04 3.45 -20.22
C GLY A 247 35.69 3.83 -19.61
N GLU A 248 35.48 3.46 -18.35
CA GLU A 248 34.23 3.70 -17.62
C GLU A 248 34.48 4.65 -16.43
N SER A 249 33.47 5.46 -16.10
CA SER A 249 33.50 6.32 -14.92
C SER A 249 33.44 5.49 -13.64
N THR A 250 34.02 6.02 -12.56
CA THR A 250 33.93 5.41 -11.22
C THR A 250 32.70 5.85 -10.44
N THR A 251 32.05 6.92 -10.88
CA THR A 251 30.81 7.45 -10.31
C THR A 251 29.66 7.27 -11.29
N ASP A 252 28.47 7.05 -10.74
CA ASP A 252 27.24 6.99 -11.51
C ASP A 252 26.76 8.40 -11.89
N LEU A 253 26.19 8.51 -13.09
CA LEU A 253 25.30 9.61 -13.47
C LEU A 253 23.88 9.20 -13.11
N THR A 254 23.15 10.03 -12.38
CA THR A 254 21.72 9.81 -12.12
C THR A 254 20.90 10.36 -13.27
N VAL A 255 19.96 9.56 -13.77
CA VAL A 255 18.93 10.03 -14.72
C VAL A 255 17.62 10.17 -13.96
N ASP A 256 17.17 11.41 -13.80
CA ASP A 256 15.97 11.72 -13.00
C ASP A 256 14.71 11.26 -13.72
N TRP A 257 14.59 11.58 -15.01
CA TRP A 257 13.50 11.18 -15.88
C TRP A 257 13.96 11.21 -17.34
N SER A 258 13.15 10.62 -18.22
CA SER A 258 13.43 10.54 -19.65
C SER A 258 12.23 10.97 -20.49
N HIS A 259 12.44 11.93 -21.40
CA HIS A 259 11.49 12.26 -22.45
C HIS A 259 11.81 11.44 -23.71
N LEU A 260 10.83 10.71 -24.23
CA LEU A 260 10.97 10.01 -25.51
C LEU A 260 11.27 11.00 -26.63
N ASN A 261 12.13 10.56 -27.54
CA ASN A 261 12.50 11.33 -28.70
C ASN A 261 12.70 10.43 -29.92
N LEU A 262 12.74 11.06 -31.08
CA LEU A 262 12.69 10.37 -32.36
C LEU A 262 13.92 10.71 -33.18
N ALA A 263 14.75 9.71 -33.48
CA ALA A 263 15.82 9.85 -34.48
C ALA A 263 15.22 9.78 -35.90
N TYR A 264 15.56 10.75 -36.76
CA TYR A 264 15.13 10.79 -38.15
C TYR A 264 16.30 11.13 -39.10
N PRO A 265 16.60 10.28 -40.09
CA PRO A 265 17.72 10.51 -41.01
C PRO A 265 17.33 11.56 -42.08
N ILE A 266 17.79 12.80 -41.90
CA ILE A 266 17.62 13.86 -42.92
C ILE A 266 18.63 13.73 -44.07
N SER A 267 19.72 12.97 -43.87
CA SER A 267 20.70 12.64 -44.90
C SER A 267 21.43 11.33 -44.59
N SER A 268 22.30 10.85 -45.50
CA SER A 268 23.10 9.63 -45.30
C SER A 268 24.13 9.73 -44.16
N SER A 269 24.43 10.93 -43.67
CA SER A 269 25.42 11.16 -42.62
C SER A 269 24.84 11.88 -41.40
N ASP A 270 23.56 12.26 -41.44
CA ASP A 270 22.94 13.08 -40.42
C ASP A 270 21.60 12.51 -39.96
N THR A 271 21.51 12.27 -38.66
CA THR A 271 20.35 11.68 -37.99
C THR A 271 20.13 12.41 -36.66
N PRO A 272 19.56 13.62 -36.73
CA PRO A 272 19.14 14.36 -35.54
C PRO A 272 18.02 13.61 -34.80
N PHE A 273 17.90 13.90 -33.52
CA PHE A 273 16.71 13.53 -32.76
C PHE A 273 15.76 14.72 -32.65
N PHE A 274 14.47 14.42 -32.60
CA PHE A 274 13.40 15.38 -32.45
C PHE A 274 12.64 15.05 -31.17
N GLU A 275 12.43 16.07 -30.36
CA GLU A 275 11.53 15.97 -29.22
C GLU A 275 10.09 15.89 -29.70
N LEU A 276 9.31 15.06 -29.02
CA LEU A 276 7.92 14.80 -29.34
C LEU A 276 7.03 15.83 -28.65
N GLN A 277 5.85 16.06 -29.21
CA GLN A 277 4.87 16.98 -28.65
C GLN A 277 3.47 16.41 -28.86
N HIS A 278 2.65 16.47 -27.81
CA HIS A 278 1.22 16.25 -27.92
C HIS A 278 0.48 17.46 -28.51
N ILE A 279 -0.60 17.19 -29.22
CA ILE A 279 -1.51 18.16 -29.83
C ILE A 279 -2.92 18.08 -29.22
N ASP A 280 -3.79 19.01 -29.63
CA ASP A 280 -5.23 18.85 -29.51
C ASP A 280 -5.75 17.95 -30.64
N ASP A 281 -5.91 16.67 -30.29
CA ASP A 281 -6.37 15.60 -31.19
C ASP A 281 -7.91 15.54 -31.22
N ASN A 282 -8.56 15.73 -30.08
CA ASN A 282 -10.02 15.55 -29.93
C ASN A 282 -10.86 16.82 -30.11
N SER A 283 -10.25 17.95 -30.50
CA SER A 283 -10.89 19.28 -30.58
C SER A 283 -11.43 19.82 -29.25
N ASN A 284 -11.11 19.17 -28.12
CA ASN A 284 -11.38 19.62 -26.75
C ASN A 284 -10.09 20.01 -26.00
N GLY A 285 -8.98 20.13 -26.73
CA GLY A 285 -7.68 20.49 -26.21
C GLY A 285 -6.83 19.31 -25.75
N GLY A 286 -7.10 18.08 -26.20
CA GLY A 286 -6.45 16.88 -25.67
C GLY A 286 -6.67 15.62 -26.51
N TYR A 287 -6.66 14.46 -25.87
CA TYR A 287 -6.91 13.15 -26.49
C TYR A 287 -8.11 12.49 -25.83
N THR A 288 -8.85 11.71 -26.62
CA THR A 288 -9.94 10.87 -26.13
C THR A 288 -9.58 9.41 -26.28
N TRP A 289 -9.52 8.70 -25.15
CA TRP A 289 -9.32 7.26 -25.08
C TRP A 289 -10.65 6.53 -25.18
N GLN A 290 -10.72 5.51 -26.03
CA GLN A 290 -11.90 4.68 -26.22
C GLN A 290 -11.60 3.23 -25.83
N MET A 291 -12.56 2.57 -25.19
CA MET A 291 -12.40 1.18 -24.75
C MET A 291 -13.01 0.25 -25.79
N THR A 292 -12.25 -0.76 -26.22
CA THR A 292 -12.79 -1.84 -27.06
C THR A 292 -13.88 -2.62 -26.34
N SER A 293 -14.71 -3.32 -27.10
CA SER A 293 -15.88 -4.04 -26.56
C SER A 293 -15.52 -5.08 -25.49
N GLU A 294 -14.41 -5.82 -25.69
CA GLU A 294 -13.91 -6.79 -24.71
C GLU A 294 -13.38 -6.10 -23.45
N PHE A 295 -12.66 -4.98 -23.60
CA PHE A 295 -12.09 -4.25 -22.47
C PHE A 295 -13.18 -3.60 -21.61
N ALA A 296 -14.14 -2.92 -22.26
CA ALA A 296 -15.29 -2.29 -21.60
C ALA A 296 -16.16 -3.30 -20.83
N GLY A 297 -16.16 -4.57 -21.27
CA GLY A 297 -16.85 -5.67 -20.61
C GLY A 297 -16.25 -6.10 -19.26
N ASP A 298 -15.01 -5.71 -18.93
CA ASP A 298 -14.35 -6.01 -17.65
C ASP A 298 -14.33 -4.80 -16.72
N SER A 299 -15.30 -4.72 -15.81
CA SER A 299 -15.42 -3.61 -14.86
C SER A 299 -14.20 -3.41 -13.97
N GLY A 300 -13.44 -4.48 -13.69
CA GLY A 300 -12.21 -4.40 -12.90
C GLY A 300 -11.11 -3.68 -13.67
N ALA A 301 -10.89 -4.10 -14.92
CA ALA A 301 -9.92 -3.49 -15.82
C ALA A 301 -10.25 -2.03 -16.11
N VAL A 302 -11.52 -1.73 -16.43
CA VAL A 302 -12.03 -0.37 -16.64
C VAL A 302 -11.76 0.50 -15.41
N GLY A 303 -12.13 0.03 -14.22
CA GLY A 303 -11.91 0.77 -12.98
C GLY A 303 -10.43 1.03 -12.69
N ALA A 304 -9.55 0.06 -12.96
CA ALA A 304 -8.10 0.22 -12.76
C ALA A 304 -7.47 1.18 -13.78
N PHE A 305 -7.82 1.05 -15.07
CA PHE A 305 -7.32 1.95 -16.11
C PHE A 305 -7.74 3.41 -15.88
N ILE A 306 -8.99 3.66 -15.49
CA ILE A 306 -9.47 5.02 -15.19
C ILE A 306 -8.71 5.61 -13.99
N ARG A 307 -8.38 4.82 -12.97
CA ARG A 307 -7.53 5.31 -11.85
C ARG A 307 -6.14 5.70 -12.33
N SER A 308 -5.49 4.88 -13.15
CA SER A 308 -4.17 5.18 -13.74
C SER A 308 -4.20 6.42 -14.65
N LEU A 309 -5.25 6.58 -15.46
CA LEU A 309 -5.43 7.76 -16.32
C LEU A 309 -5.66 9.03 -15.48
N ASN A 310 -6.45 8.92 -14.42
CA ASN A 310 -6.68 10.03 -13.50
C ASN A 310 -5.43 10.41 -12.72
N GLU A 311 -4.59 9.45 -12.32
CA GLU A 311 -3.29 9.73 -11.70
C GLU A 311 -2.44 10.64 -12.61
N TRP A 312 -2.25 10.27 -13.88
CA TRP A 312 -1.54 11.11 -14.84
C TRP A 312 -2.21 12.47 -15.05
N LYS A 313 -3.54 12.50 -15.20
CA LYS A 313 -4.30 13.73 -15.42
C LYS A 313 -4.22 14.68 -14.22
N CYS A 314 -4.27 14.16 -13.00
CA CYS A 314 -4.27 14.95 -11.78
C CYS A 314 -2.87 15.46 -11.41
N GLU A 315 -1.85 14.62 -11.55
CA GLU A 315 -0.48 15.00 -11.18
C GLU A 315 0.20 15.88 -12.25
N THR A 316 -0.14 15.69 -13.52
CA THR A 316 0.54 16.39 -14.63
C THR A 316 -0.33 17.37 -15.39
N GLU A 317 -1.64 17.41 -15.12
CA GLU A 317 -2.64 18.19 -15.86
C GLU A 317 -2.68 17.86 -17.36
N MET A 318 -2.34 16.62 -17.72
CA MET A 318 -2.47 16.13 -19.09
C MET A 318 -3.95 16.03 -19.47
N ASN A 319 -4.33 16.59 -20.62
CA ASN A 319 -5.72 16.60 -21.07
C ASN A 319 -6.09 15.30 -21.79
N TRP A 320 -6.43 14.29 -20.99
CA TRP A 320 -6.95 13.00 -21.46
C TRP A 320 -8.36 12.78 -20.95
N ASP A 321 -9.26 12.39 -21.85
CA ASP A 321 -10.64 12.08 -21.55
C ASP A 321 -10.99 10.65 -21.94
N ILE A 322 -11.97 10.05 -21.25
CA ILE A 322 -12.59 8.79 -21.66
C ILE A 322 -13.78 9.10 -22.56
N GLY A 323 -13.80 8.54 -23.76
CA GLY A 323 -14.87 8.65 -24.74
C GLY A 323 -15.94 7.56 -24.59
N THR A 324 -16.79 7.46 -25.61
CA THR A 324 -17.62 6.27 -25.79
C THR A 324 -16.77 5.07 -26.18
N ASP A 325 -17.29 3.87 -25.95
CA ASP A 325 -16.64 2.63 -26.40
C ASP A 325 -16.30 2.68 -27.90
N ALA A 326 -15.15 2.12 -28.25
CA ALA A 326 -14.63 2.10 -29.60
C ALA A 326 -15.54 1.26 -30.50
N THR A 327 -15.68 1.69 -31.75
CA THR A 327 -16.32 0.87 -32.81
C THR A 327 -15.32 0.01 -33.57
N ILE A 328 -14.03 0.22 -33.31
CA ILE A 328 -12.89 -0.48 -33.87
C ILE A 328 -12.22 -1.22 -32.72
N ASP A 329 -11.97 -2.52 -32.90
CA ASP A 329 -11.48 -3.44 -31.86
C ASP A 329 -10.07 -3.95 -32.19
N THR A 330 -9.22 -3.10 -32.80
CA THR A 330 -7.84 -3.46 -33.16
C THR A 330 -6.92 -2.26 -33.07
N ALA A 331 -5.77 -2.42 -32.41
CA ALA A 331 -4.71 -1.42 -32.40
C ALA A 331 -4.05 -1.29 -33.79
N GLU A 332 -4.46 -0.29 -34.55
CA GLU A 332 -4.00 0.08 -35.89
C GLU A 332 -4.02 1.60 -36.00
N ALA A 333 -3.16 2.15 -36.85
CA ALA A 333 -3.02 3.58 -37.06
C ALA A 333 -4.25 4.18 -37.78
N ASP A 334 -5.30 4.53 -37.04
CA ASP A 334 -6.62 4.90 -37.55
C ASP A 334 -7.19 6.23 -37.01
N ASP A 335 -6.35 7.03 -36.34
CA ASP A 335 -6.70 8.28 -35.64
C ASP A 335 -7.66 8.07 -34.44
N VAL A 336 -7.74 6.86 -33.88
CA VAL A 336 -8.53 6.56 -32.67
C VAL A 336 -7.64 6.01 -31.56
N ASN A 337 -7.49 6.78 -30.47
CA ASN A 337 -6.75 6.29 -29.31
C ASN A 337 -7.57 5.21 -28.57
N ILE A 338 -7.10 3.96 -28.57
CA ILE A 338 -7.83 2.85 -27.94
C ILE A 338 -7.11 2.22 -26.75
N VAL A 339 -7.90 1.55 -25.91
CA VAL A 339 -7.43 0.53 -24.96
C VAL A 339 -8.12 -0.80 -25.21
N GLU A 340 -7.32 -1.86 -25.32
CA GLU A 340 -7.79 -3.19 -25.68
C GLU A 340 -7.21 -4.32 -24.83
N PHE A 341 -7.92 -5.46 -24.85
CA PHE A 341 -7.33 -6.74 -24.50
C PHE A 341 -6.88 -7.48 -25.76
N THR A 342 -5.70 -8.09 -25.70
CA THR A 342 -5.15 -8.91 -26.78
C THR A 342 -4.44 -10.14 -26.22
N THR A 343 -3.83 -10.96 -27.09
CA THR A 343 -2.97 -12.09 -26.69
C THR A 343 -1.68 -12.04 -27.50
N PHE A 344 -0.59 -11.59 -26.88
CA PHE A 344 0.70 -11.47 -27.58
C PHE A 344 1.34 -12.83 -27.84
N GLY A 345 1.07 -13.82 -26.98
CA GLY A 345 1.66 -15.15 -27.06
C GLY A 345 3.15 -15.20 -26.69
N ASP A 346 3.65 -14.14 -26.06
CA ASP A 346 4.99 -14.00 -25.50
C ASP A 346 4.95 -13.57 -24.02
N SER A 347 5.99 -12.87 -23.53
CA SER A 347 6.13 -12.50 -22.12
C SER A 347 5.69 -11.07 -21.80
N ARG A 348 5.15 -10.33 -22.77
CA ARG A 348 4.74 -8.94 -22.58
C ARG A 348 3.42 -8.89 -21.81
N LEU A 349 3.35 -7.99 -20.83
CA LEU A 349 2.15 -7.75 -20.05
C LEU A 349 1.19 -6.79 -20.77
N ALA A 350 1.76 -5.73 -21.32
CA ALA A 350 1.07 -4.73 -22.11
C ALA A 350 2.04 -4.12 -23.13
N VAL A 351 1.48 -3.34 -24.06
CA VAL A 351 2.21 -2.61 -25.09
C VAL A 351 1.53 -1.27 -25.32
N CYS A 352 2.29 -0.19 -25.26
CA CYS A 352 1.91 1.12 -25.80
C CYS A 352 2.42 1.26 -27.23
N ARG A 353 1.52 1.51 -28.18
CA ARG A 353 1.84 1.97 -29.54
C ARG A 353 1.66 3.47 -29.62
N SER A 354 2.67 4.14 -30.16
CA SER A 354 2.64 5.57 -30.40
C SER A 354 2.89 5.82 -31.87
N TYR A 355 1.92 6.45 -32.53
CA TYR A 355 2.03 6.85 -33.93
C TYR A 355 2.39 8.32 -33.99
N TYR A 356 3.47 8.64 -34.69
CA TYR A 356 4.00 9.99 -34.82
C TYR A 356 3.97 10.43 -36.27
N THR A 357 3.66 11.71 -36.46
CA THR A 357 3.74 12.35 -37.77
C THR A 357 4.70 13.53 -37.72
N GLY A 358 5.57 13.60 -38.73
CA GLY A 358 6.54 14.66 -38.94
C GLY A 358 6.00 15.72 -39.91
N CYS A 359 6.40 16.97 -39.71
CA CYS A 359 6.13 18.04 -40.68
C CYS A 359 7.31 18.99 -40.81
N PHE A 360 7.47 19.55 -42.00
CA PHE A 360 8.39 20.66 -42.23
C PHE A 360 7.69 22.00 -41.95
N ILE A 361 8.31 22.81 -41.10
CA ILE A 361 7.91 24.19 -40.82
C ILE A 361 8.91 25.18 -41.46
N SER A 362 8.52 26.46 -41.54
CA SER A 362 9.39 27.54 -42.00
C SER A 362 10.01 27.35 -43.40
N GLY A 363 9.21 26.90 -44.38
CA GLY A 363 9.67 26.78 -45.78
C GLY A 363 10.60 25.60 -46.06
N GLY A 364 10.61 24.58 -45.20
CA GLY A 364 11.32 23.32 -45.43
C GLY A 364 12.60 23.11 -44.62
N SER A 365 13.03 24.11 -43.84
CA SER A 365 14.33 24.07 -43.16
C SER A 365 14.29 23.55 -41.72
N ASP A 366 13.12 23.42 -41.11
CA ASP A 366 12.97 23.01 -39.72
C ASP A 366 11.85 21.97 -39.61
N MET A 367 12.05 20.92 -38.82
CA MET A 367 11.13 19.78 -38.72
C MET A 367 10.61 19.62 -37.29
N ARG A 368 9.33 19.27 -37.17
CA ARG A 368 8.66 18.98 -35.89
C ARG A 368 7.94 17.65 -36.01
N TRP A 369 7.80 16.97 -34.87
CA TRP A 369 7.09 15.71 -34.74
C TRP A 369 6.04 15.83 -33.65
N TYR A 370 4.90 15.21 -33.87
CA TYR A 370 3.83 15.17 -32.89
C TYR A 370 3.28 13.76 -32.73
N VAL A 371 2.66 13.51 -31.58
CA VAL A 371 1.89 12.29 -31.29
C VAL A 371 0.56 12.43 -32.02
N ARG A 372 0.34 11.62 -33.06
CA ARG A 372 -0.92 11.60 -33.81
C ARG A 372 -1.95 10.75 -33.07
N GLU A 373 -1.51 9.64 -32.49
CA GLU A 373 -2.41 8.61 -31.98
C GLU A 373 -1.67 7.69 -31.01
N LEU A 374 -2.41 7.09 -30.07
CA LEU A 374 -1.91 6.21 -29.01
C LEU A 374 -2.84 5.01 -28.79
N ASP A 375 -2.27 3.80 -28.78
CA ASP A 375 -3.01 2.59 -28.41
C ASP A 375 -2.32 1.85 -27.27
N ILE A 376 -3.11 1.31 -26.35
CA ILE A 376 -2.60 0.43 -25.29
C ILE A 376 -3.29 -0.93 -25.36
N SER A 377 -2.50 -1.97 -25.59
CA SER A 377 -2.98 -3.36 -25.58
C SER A 377 -2.50 -4.08 -24.33
N PHE A 378 -3.40 -4.74 -23.60
CA PHE A 378 -3.08 -5.58 -22.43
C PHE A 378 -3.24 -7.06 -22.76
N ASP A 379 -2.32 -7.91 -22.30
CA ASP A 379 -2.43 -9.35 -22.54
C ASP A 379 -3.44 -9.99 -21.57
N ARG A 380 -4.52 -10.54 -22.13
CA ARG A 380 -5.63 -11.15 -21.36
C ARG A 380 -5.29 -12.50 -20.73
N THR A 381 -4.16 -13.11 -21.08
CA THR A 381 -3.80 -14.46 -20.61
C THR A 381 -3.15 -14.44 -19.23
N TYR A 382 -2.79 -13.26 -18.74
CA TYR A 382 -2.19 -13.09 -17.41
C TYR A 382 -3.24 -13.03 -16.29
N SER A 383 -2.79 -13.43 -15.10
CA SER A 383 -3.59 -13.36 -13.87
C SER A 383 -3.55 -11.94 -13.31
N TRP A 384 -4.53 -11.12 -13.73
CA TRP A 384 -4.62 -9.72 -13.33
C TRP A 384 -5.26 -9.54 -11.94
N TYR A 385 -4.74 -8.57 -11.19
CA TYR A 385 -5.36 -8.01 -10.00
C TYR A 385 -5.78 -6.57 -10.28
N TYR A 386 -7.06 -6.26 -10.07
CA TYR A 386 -7.67 -4.97 -10.42
C TYR A 386 -8.01 -4.10 -9.20
N GLY A 387 -7.81 -4.61 -7.98
CA GLY A 387 -8.15 -3.91 -6.74
C GLY A 387 -7.09 -2.90 -6.32
N THR A 388 -7.31 -2.23 -5.19
CA THR A 388 -6.41 -1.22 -4.63
C THR A 388 -5.54 -1.75 -3.47
N ALA A 389 -5.75 -2.99 -3.03
CA ALA A 389 -4.91 -3.63 -2.03
C ALA A 389 -3.66 -4.26 -2.68
N SER A 390 -2.83 -4.96 -1.89
CA SER A 390 -1.68 -5.66 -2.46
C SER A 390 -2.11 -6.91 -3.24
N PRO A 391 -1.64 -7.10 -4.49
CA PRO A 391 -1.86 -8.33 -5.24
C PRO A 391 -1.15 -9.53 -4.59
N SER A 392 -1.61 -10.75 -4.88
CA SER A 392 -0.88 -11.95 -4.48
C SER A 392 0.42 -12.12 -5.27
N SER A 393 1.34 -12.95 -4.78
CA SER A 393 2.61 -13.30 -5.48
C SER A 393 2.43 -14.03 -6.82
N SER A 394 1.19 -14.38 -7.19
CA SER A 394 0.84 -15.03 -8.45
C SER A 394 0.10 -14.12 -9.43
N GLN A 395 -0.13 -12.86 -9.04
CA GLN A 395 -0.88 -11.88 -9.83
C GLN A 395 0.00 -10.69 -10.20
N TYR A 396 -0.28 -10.13 -11.38
CA TYR A 396 0.21 -8.82 -11.78
C TYR A 396 -0.82 -7.76 -11.40
N ASP A 397 -0.36 -6.64 -10.84
CA ASP A 397 -1.21 -5.48 -10.60
C ASP A 397 -1.51 -4.76 -11.92
N PHE A 398 -2.77 -4.74 -12.32
CA PHE A 398 -3.17 -4.14 -13.59
C PHE A 398 -2.97 -2.62 -13.59
N GLU A 399 -3.33 -1.95 -12.49
CA GLU A 399 -3.23 -0.49 -12.35
C GLU A 399 -1.78 0.00 -12.51
N SER A 400 -0.82 -0.71 -11.92
CA SER A 400 0.61 -0.38 -12.07
C SER A 400 1.10 -0.51 -13.51
N VAL A 401 0.67 -1.57 -14.22
CA VAL A 401 1.02 -1.75 -15.64
C VAL A 401 0.32 -0.70 -16.50
N ALA A 402 -0.95 -0.39 -16.24
CA ALA A 402 -1.66 0.66 -16.95
C ALA A 402 -1.02 2.04 -16.74
N THR A 403 -0.63 2.38 -15.51
CA THR A 403 0.10 3.63 -15.22
C THR A 403 1.43 3.68 -15.97
N HIS A 404 2.16 2.56 -16.07
CA HIS A 404 3.40 2.45 -16.83
C HIS A 404 3.19 2.70 -18.33
N GLU A 405 2.25 2.00 -18.96
CA GLU A 405 1.97 2.15 -20.39
C GLU A 405 1.44 3.55 -20.72
N LEU A 406 0.59 4.12 -19.85
CA LEU A 406 0.18 5.53 -19.97
C LEU A 406 1.38 6.48 -19.84
N GLY A 407 2.42 6.13 -19.10
CA GLY A 407 3.67 6.89 -19.08
C GLY A 407 4.33 6.94 -20.46
N HIS A 408 4.38 5.81 -21.18
CA HIS A 408 4.82 5.80 -22.59
C HIS A 408 3.88 6.61 -23.50
N GLY A 409 2.57 6.53 -23.28
CA GLY A 409 1.58 7.37 -23.95
C GLY A 409 1.81 8.87 -23.71
N HIS A 410 2.24 9.25 -22.51
CA HIS A 410 2.68 10.60 -22.11
C HIS A 410 4.12 10.93 -22.58
N GLN A 411 4.71 10.08 -23.40
CA GLN A 411 6.06 10.26 -23.94
C GLN A 411 7.19 10.16 -22.91
N LEU A 412 7.00 9.42 -21.82
CA LEU A 412 8.08 9.07 -20.90
C LEU A 412 8.83 7.83 -21.37
N GLY A 413 10.16 7.90 -21.29
CA GLY A 413 11.06 6.76 -21.45
C GLY A 413 11.32 6.05 -20.14
N HIS A 414 11.92 4.86 -20.22
CA HIS A 414 12.32 4.14 -19.02
C HIS A 414 13.40 4.87 -18.22
N VAL A 415 13.46 4.55 -16.93
CA VAL A 415 14.55 4.92 -16.02
C VAL A 415 15.01 3.73 -15.18
N ARG A 416 16.27 3.73 -14.76
CA ARG A 416 16.86 2.67 -13.92
C ARG A 416 16.66 2.95 -12.43
N ASP A 417 15.40 3.01 -12.01
CA ASP A 417 15.03 3.19 -10.60
C ASP A 417 13.82 2.32 -10.24
N ASN A 418 14.02 1.29 -9.43
CA ASN A 418 12.97 0.34 -9.06
C ASN A 418 11.86 0.95 -8.18
N ALA A 419 12.05 2.16 -7.65
CA ALA A 419 10.98 2.86 -6.93
C ALA A 419 9.95 3.52 -7.86
N LYS A 420 10.31 3.78 -9.13
CA LYS A 420 9.48 4.51 -10.09
C LYS A 420 8.61 3.58 -10.92
N VAL A 421 7.45 4.07 -11.35
CA VAL A 421 6.57 3.32 -12.26
C VAL A 421 7.25 3.13 -13.62
N MET A 422 8.02 4.11 -14.09
CA MET A 422 8.78 4.06 -15.35
C MET A 422 10.05 3.19 -15.26
N HIS A 423 10.18 2.36 -14.24
CA HIS A 423 11.13 1.26 -14.24
C HIS A 423 10.72 0.24 -15.30
N TYR A 424 11.67 -0.26 -16.09
CA TYR A 424 11.45 -1.22 -17.19
C TYR A 424 10.71 -2.54 -16.83
N SER A 425 10.46 -2.81 -15.55
CA SER A 425 9.82 -4.04 -15.11
C SER A 425 8.95 -3.87 -13.87
N ILE A 426 7.81 -4.58 -13.88
CA ILE A 426 6.89 -4.75 -12.77
C ILE A 426 6.76 -6.27 -12.52
N SER A 427 7.06 -6.71 -11.30
CA SER A 427 7.02 -8.14 -10.95
C SER A 427 5.67 -8.53 -10.32
N ASN A 428 5.37 -9.84 -10.30
CA ASN A 428 4.22 -10.37 -9.56
C ASN A 428 4.22 -9.92 -8.09
N GLY A 429 3.03 -9.68 -7.54
CA GLY A 429 2.87 -9.26 -6.15
C GLY A 429 3.32 -7.83 -5.86
N GLN A 430 3.72 -7.05 -6.88
CA GLN A 430 4.09 -5.64 -6.72
C GLN A 430 2.96 -4.73 -7.20
N ARG A 431 2.68 -3.68 -6.43
CA ARG A 431 1.79 -2.57 -6.77
C ARG A 431 2.59 -1.26 -6.64
N LYS A 432 2.61 -0.45 -7.70
CA LYS A 432 3.30 0.85 -7.84
C LYS A 432 2.56 1.80 -8.81
N PRO A 433 1.26 2.09 -8.62
CA PRO A 433 0.52 2.96 -9.53
C PRO A 433 0.76 4.45 -9.29
N GLU A 434 1.41 4.83 -8.20
CA GLU A 434 1.67 6.23 -7.85
C GLU A 434 2.87 6.80 -8.61
N LEU A 435 2.75 8.04 -9.11
CA LEU A 435 3.83 8.69 -9.85
C LEU A 435 4.90 9.25 -8.90
N ALA A 436 6.18 9.02 -9.22
CA ALA A 436 7.26 9.69 -8.51
C ALA A 436 7.35 11.15 -8.93
N THR A 437 7.89 12.02 -8.06
CA THR A 437 8.05 13.46 -8.33
C THR A 437 8.81 13.76 -9.63
N THR A 438 9.75 12.90 -10.02
CA THR A 438 10.47 13.01 -11.29
C THR A 438 9.65 12.57 -12.50
N ASP A 439 8.76 11.58 -12.35
CA ASP A 439 7.85 11.16 -13.41
C ASP A 439 6.85 12.29 -13.68
N ILE A 440 6.32 12.89 -12.60
CA ILE A 440 5.48 14.09 -12.63
C ILE A 440 6.20 15.25 -13.33
N ALA A 441 7.47 15.52 -12.97
CA ALA A 441 8.25 16.57 -13.60
C ALA A 441 8.43 16.38 -15.10
N CYS A 442 8.62 15.14 -15.56
CA CYS A 442 8.67 14.82 -16.99
C CYS A 442 7.31 15.02 -17.66
N GLY A 443 6.23 14.54 -17.06
CA GLY A 443 4.89 14.74 -17.59
C GLY A 443 4.53 16.23 -17.71
N ILE A 444 4.89 17.05 -16.71
CA ILE A 444 4.74 18.51 -16.79
C ILE A 444 5.57 19.09 -17.94
N TYR A 445 6.80 18.62 -18.13
CA TYR A 445 7.66 19.05 -19.24
C TYR A 445 7.03 18.75 -20.60
N VAL A 446 6.52 17.54 -20.81
CA VAL A 446 5.84 17.12 -22.05
C VAL A 446 4.56 17.93 -22.27
N LYS A 447 3.67 18.01 -21.27
CA LYS A 447 2.42 18.79 -21.33
C LYS A 447 2.69 20.26 -21.66
N THR A 448 3.71 20.85 -21.05
CA THR A 448 4.07 22.26 -21.28
C THR A 448 4.39 22.54 -22.75
N LYS A 449 5.04 21.61 -23.46
CA LYS A 449 5.26 21.75 -24.91
C LYS A 449 3.95 21.81 -25.69
N GLY A 450 3.03 20.89 -25.39
CA GLY A 450 1.73 20.77 -26.07
C GLY A 450 0.84 22.00 -25.92
N ILE A 451 0.87 22.67 -24.76
CA ILE A 451 0.04 23.87 -24.51
C ILE A 451 0.70 25.18 -25.01
N THR A 452 2.03 25.20 -25.19
CA THR A 452 2.76 26.45 -25.47
C THR A 452 2.74 26.81 -26.95
N THR A 453 2.98 25.85 -27.83
CA THR A 453 3.16 26.08 -29.27
C THR A 453 2.29 25.16 -30.11
N SER A 454 1.65 25.68 -31.15
CA SER A 454 1.04 24.84 -32.17
C SER A 454 2.12 24.45 -33.15
N ILE A 455 2.09 23.20 -33.60
CA ILE A 455 3.04 22.65 -34.56
C ILE A 455 2.25 21.95 -35.66
N CYS A 456 2.81 21.86 -36.86
CA CYS A 456 2.26 21.05 -37.94
C CYS A 456 0.78 21.34 -38.30
N ASN A 457 0.31 22.58 -38.14
CA ASN A 457 -1.10 22.98 -38.30
C ASN A 457 -2.08 22.27 -37.36
N GLN A 458 -1.59 21.68 -36.28
CA GLN A 458 -2.40 21.03 -35.24
C GLN A 458 -2.77 22.02 -34.13
N GLY A 459 -3.90 21.77 -33.49
CA GLY A 459 -4.35 22.54 -32.32
C GLY A 459 -3.38 22.38 -31.15
N LYS A 460 -3.31 23.39 -30.28
CA LYS A 460 -2.55 23.29 -29.03
C LYS A 460 -3.40 22.57 -28.01
N MET A 461 -2.75 21.79 -27.17
CA MET A 461 -3.43 21.26 -25.99
C MET A 461 -3.92 22.38 -25.08
N THR A 462 -4.92 22.08 -24.27
CA THR A 462 -5.32 22.84 -23.08
C THR A 462 -4.89 22.07 -21.83
N VAL A 463 -4.95 22.74 -20.68
CA VAL A 463 -4.65 22.12 -19.39
C VAL A 463 -5.80 21.18 -19.02
N GLY A 464 -5.49 19.92 -18.74
CA GLY A 464 -6.45 18.93 -18.26
C GLY A 464 -6.94 19.28 -16.85
N VAL A 465 -8.21 18.96 -16.57
CA VAL A 465 -8.80 19.16 -15.24
C VAL A 465 -8.81 17.83 -14.52
N CYS A 466 -8.15 17.75 -13.36
CA CYS A 466 -8.23 16.58 -12.48
C CYS A 466 -9.70 16.27 -12.17
N PRO A 467 -10.22 15.06 -12.50
CA PRO A 467 -11.55 14.67 -12.09
C PRO A 467 -11.56 14.62 -10.57
N ALA A 468 -12.51 15.30 -9.95
CA ALA A 468 -12.62 15.19 -8.50
C ALA A 468 -12.98 13.71 -8.18
N ASN A 469 -12.12 13.01 -7.44
CA ASN A 469 -12.39 11.63 -7.05
C ASN A 469 -13.48 11.57 -5.97
N PRO A 470 -14.25 10.48 -5.85
CA PRO A 470 -15.03 10.22 -4.64
C PRO A 470 -14.14 10.37 -3.39
N PRO A 471 -14.66 10.87 -2.27
CA PRO A 471 -13.89 10.94 -1.04
C PRO A 471 -13.58 9.52 -0.53
N ILE A 472 -12.48 9.37 0.23
CA ILE A 472 -12.22 8.18 1.05
C ILE A 472 -12.43 8.60 2.50
N ALA A 473 -13.41 8.00 3.15
CA ALA A 473 -13.83 8.34 4.51
C ALA A 473 -12.89 7.67 5.53
N ASP A 474 -12.34 8.45 6.44
CA ASP A 474 -11.50 7.95 7.53
C ASP A 474 -11.61 8.84 8.77
N PHE A 475 -11.43 8.27 9.97
CA PHE A 475 -11.38 9.01 11.22
C PHE A 475 -10.69 8.22 12.33
N PHE A 476 -10.27 8.93 13.39
CA PHE A 476 -9.79 8.32 14.61
C PHE A 476 -10.40 8.97 15.85
N VAL A 477 -10.37 8.25 16.97
CA VAL A 477 -10.75 8.75 18.30
C VAL A 477 -9.54 8.74 19.23
N ASP A 478 -9.53 9.64 20.22
CA ASP A 478 -8.45 9.73 21.21
C ASP A 478 -8.51 8.65 22.32
N GLU A 479 -9.69 8.11 22.62
CA GLU A 479 -9.88 7.01 23.58
C GLU A 479 -11.00 6.04 23.14
N ASN A 480 -10.67 4.76 23.01
CA ASN A 480 -11.61 3.71 22.56
C ASN A 480 -12.49 3.15 23.69
N ASN A 481 -12.14 3.40 24.96
CA ASN A 481 -12.86 2.90 26.13
C ASN A 481 -13.25 4.05 27.09
N PRO A 482 -13.94 5.12 26.67
CA PRO A 482 -14.19 6.25 27.54
C PRO A 482 -15.12 5.91 28.70
N CYS A 483 -15.02 6.68 29.78
CA CYS A 483 -15.96 6.63 30.88
C CYS A 483 -17.25 7.36 30.55
N LEU A 484 -18.38 6.93 31.12
CA LEU A 484 -19.65 7.63 30.95
C LEU A 484 -19.51 9.13 31.22
N SER A 485 -20.16 9.94 30.40
CA SER A 485 -20.16 11.41 30.46
C SER A 485 -18.78 12.09 30.35
N THR A 486 -17.74 11.35 29.97
CA THR A 486 -16.43 11.94 29.63
C THR A 486 -16.37 12.24 28.13
N ALA A 487 -15.86 13.42 27.77
CA ALA A 487 -15.74 13.82 26.37
C ALA A 487 -14.55 13.12 25.72
N ILE A 488 -14.80 12.48 24.58
CA ILE A 488 -13.76 12.02 23.64
C ILE A 488 -13.70 12.97 22.45
N THR A 489 -12.56 12.96 21.76
CA THR A 489 -12.34 13.72 20.53
C THR A 489 -12.39 12.78 19.34
N VAL A 490 -13.33 13.01 18.41
CA VAL A 490 -13.42 12.31 17.13
C VAL A 490 -12.86 13.22 16.04
N THR A 491 -11.83 12.77 15.32
CA THR A 491 -11.09 13.58 14.34
C THR A 491 -11.16 12.97 12.95
N ASP A 492 -11.59 13.77 11.96
CA ASP A 492 -11.57 13.40 10.54
C ASP A 492 -10.16 13.16 10.03
N ALA A 493 -10.02 12.09 9.24
CA ALA A 493 -8.85 11.76 8.45
C ALA A 493 -9.19 11.54 6.96
N SER A 494 -10.41 11.86 6.54
CA SER A 494 -10.88 11.63 5.17
C SER A 494 -10.06 12.42 4.13
N VAL A 495 -9.88 11.82 2.95
CA VAL A 495 -9.24 12.45 1.79
C VAL A 495 -10.25 12.70 0.67
N GLY A 496 -10.07 13.76 -0.11
CA GLY A 496 -10.95 14.13 -1.22
C GLY A 496 -11.09 15.65 -1.39
N GLN A 497 -11.55 16.09 -2.56
CA GLN A 497 -11.86 17.50 -2.83
C GLN A 497 -13.33 17.80 -2.56
N GLU A 498 -13.60 19.01 -2.05
CA GLU A 498 -14.94 19.55 -1.78
C GLU A 498 -15.85 18.60 -0.98
N VAL A 499 -15.27 17.98 0.06
CA VAL A 499 -15.95 16.98 0.88
C VAL A 499 -16.93 17.64 1.85
N SER A 500 -18.16 17.15 1.84
CA SER A 500 -19.17 17.35 2.85
C SER A 500 -19.24 16.13 3.78
N TYR A 501 -19.59 16.37 5.05
CA TYR A 501 -19.49 15.38 6.11
C TYR A 501 -20.85 15.14 6.75
N SER A 502 -21.16 13.89 7.06
CA SER A 502 -22.30 13.51 7.90
C SER A 502 -21.82 12.51 8.95
N TRP A 503 -21.75 12.98 10.19
CA TRP A 503 -21.38 12.20 11.36
C TRP A 503 -22.64 11.72 12.08
N ASP A 504 -22.63 10.44 12.47
CA ASP A 504 -23.56 9.85 13.43
C ASP A 504 -22.72 9.23 14.55
N PHE A 505 -22.82 9.79 15.75
CA PHE A 505 -22.14 9.32 16.95
C PHE A 505 -23.01 8.36 17.76
N GLY A 506 -24.23 8.06 17.32
CA GLY A 506 -25.22 7.22 18.00
C GLY A 506 -26.24 8.03 18.83
N SER A 507 -27.41 7.42 19.10
CA SER A 507 -28.54 8.09 19.76
C SER A 507 -28.25 8.57 21.18
N GLU A 508 -27.38 7.86 21.90
CA GLU A 508 -27.01 8.14 23.30
C GLU A 508 -25.80 9.09 23.43
N ALA A 509 -25.32 9.62 22.30
CA ALA A 509 -24.22 10.56 22.25
C ALA A 509 -24.68 12.02 22.34
N THR A 510 -23.85 12.88 22.92
CA THR A 510 -24.05 14.33 22.91
C THR A 510 -22.80 15.02 22.34
N PRO A 511 -22.88 15.65 21.15
CA PRO A 511 -24.00 15.62 20.22
C PRO A 511 -24.18 14.22 19.58
N ALA A 512 -25.39 13.90 19.10
CA ALA A 512 -25.66 12.64 18.40
C ALA A 512 -25.18 12.66 16.93
N THR A 513 -25.10 13.83 16.31
CA THR A 513 -24.70 14.00 14.91
C THR A 513 -23.91 15.28 14.69
N ALA A 514 -23.13 15.36 13.63
CA ALA A 514 -22.49 16.60 13.17
C ALA A 514 -22.35 16.64 11.63
N ALA A 515 -22.19 17.83 11.07
CA ALA A 515 -22.06 18.02 9.61
C ALA A 515 -20.79 18.77 9.17
N THR A 516 -19.92 19.13 10.11
CA THR A 516 -18.64 19.80 9.81
C THR A 516 -17.49 18.80 9.87
N LYS A 517 -16.33 19.20 9.33
CA LYS A 517 -15.11 18.37 9.27
C LYS A 517 -14.62 17.87 10.65
N GLY A 518 -15.02 18.49 11.76
CA GLY A 518 -14.45 18.19 13.07
C GLY A 518 -13.08 18.85 13.27
N PRO A 519 -12.34 18.50 14.34
CA PRO A 519 -12.69 17.46 15.32
C PRO A 519 -13.93 17.80 16.14
N HIS A 520 -14.59 16.77 16.66
CA HIS A 520 -15.82 16.88 17.47
C HIS A 520 -15.58 16.33 18.88
N ALA A 521 -16.02 17.06 19.90
CA ALA A 521 -16.06 16.57 21.27
C ALA A 521 -17.41 15.86 21.52
N VAL A 522 -17.37 14.59 21.90
CA VAL A 522 -18.56 13.72 22.04
C VAL A 522 -18.57 13.05 23.41
N THR A 523 -19.70 13.08 24.11
CA THR A 523 -19.92 12.35 25.38
C THR A 523 -21.00 11.29 25.22
N TYR A 524 -20.93 10.22 26.02
CA TYR A 524 -21.92 9.13 26.03
C TYR A 524 -22.57 9.02 27.41
N GLY A 525 -23.91 9.14 27.47
CA GLY A 525 -24.65 9.27 28.72
C GLY A 525 -25.09 7.96 29.37
N ASP A 526 -25.55 6.98 28.57
CA ASP A 526 -26.13 5.73 29.06
C ASP A 526 -26.02 4.60 28.01
N THR A 527 -24.79 4.11 27.79
CA THR A 527 -24.56 2.96 26.91
C THR A 527 -23.31 2.18 27.33
N THR A 528 -23.23 0.92 26.93
CA THR A 528 -22.02 0.09 27.05
C THR A 528 -21.22 0.02 25.76
N THR A 529 -21.84 0.32 24.62
CA THR A 529 -21.26 0.26 23.27
C THR A 529 -21.84 1.35 22.39
N ALA A 530 -21.02 2.00 21.58
CA ALA A 530 -21.48 2.99 20.60
C ALA A 530 -20.78 2.77 19.25
N THR A 531 -21.52 2.99 18.16
CA THR A 531 -20.99 2.95 16.79
C THR A 531 -20.92 4.37 16.27
N ILE A 532 -19.71 4.82 15.96
CA ILE A 532 -19.47 6.10 15.28
C ILE A 532 -19.42 5.82 13.78
N ARG A 533 -20.20 6.57 13.01
CA ARG A 533 -20.24 6.51 11.56
C ARG A 533 -19.89 7.86 10.96
N LEU A 534 -19.04 7.84 9.94
CA LEU A 534 -18.77 8.98 9.08
C LEU A 534 -19.18 8.64 7.65
N ILE A 535 -19.96 9.53 7.04
CA ILE A 535 -20.22 9.54 5.60
C ILE A 535 -19.54 10.78 5.02
N ALA A 536 -18.59 10.56 4.10
CA ALA A 536 -17.95 11.62 3.32
C ALA A 536 -18.58 11.67 1.93
N THR A 537 -18.93 12.86 1.43
CA THR A 537 -19.61 13.02 0.13
C THR A 537 -19.05 14.21 -0.64
N ASN A 538 -18.81 14.04 -1.93
CA ASN A 538 -18.61 15.15 -2.87
C ASN A 538 -19.43 14.94 -4.15
N ALA A 539 -19.25 15.79 -5.15
CA ALA A 539 -19.98 15.73 -6.41
C ALA A 539 -19.81 14.40 -7.19
N ASN A 540 -18.79 13.61 -6.85
CA ASN A 540 -18.34 12.47 -7.63
C ASN A 540 -18.57 11.14 -6.91
N GLY A 541 -18.92 11.16 -5.63
CA GLY A 541 -19.28 9.95 -4.92
C GLY A 541 -19.39 10.12 -3.41
N ILE A 542 -19.58 8.98 -2.76
CA ILE A 542 -19.83 8.84 -1.32
C ILE A 542 -18.99 7.68 -0.82
N ASP A 543 -18.35 7.85 0.34
CA ASP A 543 -17.71 6.77 1.08
C ASP A 543 -18.15 6.80 2.55
N THR A 544 -18.12 5.64 3.22
CA THR A 544 -18.62 5.47 4.58
C THR A 544 -17.70 4.57 5.39
N ILE A 545 -17.42 5.00 6.62
CA ILE A 545 -16.66 4.22 7.60
C ILE A 545 -17.41 4.18 8.95
N GLU A 546 -17.30 3.06 9.66
CA GLU A 546 -17.89 2.84 10.99
C GLU A 546 -16.83 2.32 11.97
N MET A 547 -16.90 2.75 13.22
CA MET A 547 -16.05 2.30 14.33
C MET A 547 -16.90 2.04 15.57
N GLU A 548 -16.72 0.87 16.21
CA GLU A 548 -17.34 0.55 17.49
C GLU A 548 -16.40 0.92 18.65
N ILE A 549 -16.95 1.58 19.67
CA ILE A 549 -16.25 1.90 20.93
C ILE A 549 -17.00 1.30 22.13
N THR A 550 -16.28 1.00 23.21
CA THR A 550 -16.86 0.43 24.44
C THR A 550 -16.90 1.48 25.56
N VAL A 551 -18.09 1.94 25.94
CA VAL A 551 -18.24 2.95 27.00
C VAL A 551 -18.29 2.27 28.37
N LYS A 552 -17.44 2.71 29.30
CA LYS A 552 -17.31 2.11 30.63
C LYS A 552 -18.21 2.82 31.63
N GLY A 553 -19.05 2.03 32.31
CA GLY A 553 -19.92 2.49 33.37
C GLY A 553 -19.16 2.92 34.62
N ASN A 554 -19.74 3.85 35.38
CA ASN A 554 -19.26 4.17 36.72
C ASN A 554 -19.50 2.98 37.65
N PRO A 555 -18.61 2.72 38.62
CA PRO A 555 -18.83 1.66 39.58
C PRO A 555 -20.03 2.01 40.46
N ALA A 556 -20.85 1.02 40.82
CA ALA A 556 -21.96 1.18 41.73
C ALA A 556 -21.85 0.16 42.85
N ALA A 557 -21.44 0.62 44.04
CA ALA A 557 -21.27 -0.25 45.20
C ALA A 557 -22.61 -0.81 45.68
N ARG A 558 -22.71 -2.13 45.74
CA ARG A 558 -23.86 -2.88 46.28
C ARG A 558 -23.36 -4.14 46.96
N PHE A 559 -24.00 -4.49 48.06
CA PHE A 559 -23.73 -5.75 48.72
C PHE A 559 -24.92 -6.22 49.53
N SER A 560 -24.94 -7.52 49.80
CA SER A 560 -25.81 -8.16 50.77
C SER A 560 -24.98 -8.91 51.82
N GLU A 561 -25.63 -9.33 52.90
CA GLU A 561 -24.99 -9.91 54.06
C GLU A 561 -25.77 -11.11 54.58
N SER A 562 -25.05 -12.07 55.16
CA SER A 562 -25.62 -13.20 55.91
C SER A 562 -24.98 -13.23 57.28
N ILE A 563 -25.82 -13.25 58.32
CA ILE A 563 -25.39 -13.19 59.72
C ILE A 563 -25.50 -14.59 60.34
N ASP A 564 -24.38 -15.11 60.85
CA ASP A 564 -24.29 -16.35 61.62
C ASP A 564 -23.53 -16.10 62.93
N GLY A 565 -24.28 -15.81 64.00
CA GLY A 565 -23.71 -15.44 65.29
C GLY A 565 -22.86 -14.17 65.20
N THR A 566 -21.55 -14.30 65.46
CA THR A 566 -20.58 -13.20 65.37
C THR A 566 -19.89 -13.11 64.00
N LYS A 567 -20.16 -14.04 63.09
CA LYS A 567 -19.61 -14.06 61.74
C LYS A 567 -20.62 -13.48 60.75
N ILE A 568 -20.21 -12.46 60.00
CA ILE A 568 -20.99 -11.94 58.87
C ILE A 568 -20.26 -12.27 57.58
N THR A 569 -20.96 -12.87 56.62
CA THR A 569 -20.46 -13.07 55.26
C THR A 569 -21.12 -12.05 54.34
N PHE A 570 -20.30 -11.31 53.60
CA PHE A 570 -20.74 -10.29 52.66
C PHE A 570 -20.65 -10.82 51.23
N THR A 571 -21.71 -10.58 50.46
CA THR A 571 -21.74 -10.87 49.02
C THR A 571 -21.71 -9.55 48.28
N ASN A 572 -20.69 -9.35 47.45
CA ASN A 572 -20.60 -8.21 46.57
C ASN A 572 -21.59 -8.35 45.40
N GLU A 573 -22.45 -7.35 45.25
CA GLU A 573 -23.45 -7.24 44.20
C GLU A 573 -23.20 -6.00 43.33
N SER A 574 -21.99 -5.42 43.42
CA SER A 574 -21.65 -4.17 42.77
C SER A 574 -21.58 -4.30 41.25
N GLU A 575 -21.92 -3.21 40.57
CA GLU A 575 -21.84 -3.12 39.11
C GLU A 575 -20.58 -2.36 38.70
N ASN A 576 -19.99 -2.73 37.56
CA ASN A 576 -18.82 -2.07 36.94
C ASN A 576 -17.58 -1.94 37.86
N GLY A 577 -17.46 -2.73 38.91
CA GLY A 577 -16.30 -2.75 39.81
C GLY A 577 -15.13 -3.58 39.29
N THR A 578 -13.90 -3.16 39.57
CA THR A 578 -12.68 -3.95 39.29
C THR A 578 -11.80 -4.17 40.53
N SER A 579 -12.00 -3.37 41.58
CA SER A 579 -11.34 -3.52 42.87
C SER A 579 -12.31 -3.16 44.01
N TYR A 580 -12.08 -3.77 45.17
CA TYR A 580 -12.98 -3.73 46.32
C TYR A 580 -12.20 -3.42 47.59
N LEU A 581 -12.75 -2.57 48.46
CA LEU A 581 -12.26 -2.31 49.81
C LEU A 581 -13.43 -2.31 50.79
N TRP A 582 -13.37 -3.23 51.72
CA TRP A 582 -14.32 -3.36 52.82
C TRP A 582 -13.75 -2.76 54.10
N THR A 583 -14.59 -2.05 54.85
CA THR A 583 -14.31 -1.62 56.23
C THR A 583 -15.46 -2.07 57.11
N PHE A 584 -15.20 -2.83 58.17
CA PHE A 584 -16.27 -3.51 58.94
C PHE A 584 -16.81 -2.70 60.12
N GLY A 585 -16.24 -1.52 60.39
CA GLY A 585 -16.67 -0.63 61.47
C GLY A 585 -16.03 -0.89 62.83
N ASP A 586 -15.26 -1.97 62.98
CA ASP A 586 -14.50 -2.36 64.18
C ASP A 586 -12.98 -2.17 64.05
N GLY A 587 -12.55 -1.58 62.93
CA GLY A 587 -11.15 -1.42 62.54
C GLY A 587 -10.62 -2.49 61.58
N GLY A 588 -11.38 -3.58 61.33
CA GLY A 588 -11.06 -4.58 60.32
C GLY A 588 -11.36 -4.13 58.89
N THR A 589 -10.57 -4.65 57.92
CA THR A 589 -10.75 -4.39 56.49
C THR A 589 -10.56 -5.66 55.64
N SER A 590 -11.02 -5.64 54.38
CA SER A 590 -10.76 -6.69 53.39
C SER A 590 -10.70 -6.12 51.98
N THR A 591 -9.97 -6.78 51.08
CA THR A 591 -9.98 -6.49 49.63
C THR A 591 -10.52 -7.67 48.81
N GLU A 592 -11.07 -8.69 49.47
CA GLU A 592 -11.73 -9.81 48.80
C GLU A 592 -13.04 -9.35 48.18
N GLU A 593 -13.45 -9.99 47.08
CA GLU A 593 -14.74 -9.70 46.45
C GLU A 593 -15.90 -10.07 47.36
N ASN A 594 -15.85 -11.22 48.04
CA ASN A 594 -16.91 -11.68 48.96
C ASN A 594 -16.31 -12.08 50.32
N PRO A 595 -16.02 -11.11 51.21
CA PRO A 595 -15.34 -11.40 52.47
C PRO A 595 -16.28 -11.99 53.53
N ALA A 596 -15.69 -12.65 54.52
CA ALA A 596 -16.36 -12.94 55.78
C ALA A 596 -15.58 -12.32 56.95
N HIS A 597 -16.29 -11.68 57.88
CA HIS A 597 -15.70 -11.00 59.03
C HIS A 597 -16.28 -11.50 60.34
N ASN A 598 -15.45 -11.64 61.37
CA ASN A 598 -15.87 -12.07 62.70
C ASN A 598 -15.75 -10.89 63.68
N TYR A 599 -16.86 -10.50 64.30
CA TYR A 599 -16.91 -9.42 65.28
C TYR A 599 -16.64 -9.95 66.69
N ALA A 600 -15.73 -9.31 67.41
CA ALA A 600 -15.34 -9.73 68.77
C ALA A 600 -16.41 -9.39 69.81
N ASP A 601 -17.06 -8.23 69.68
CA ASP A 601 -17.97 -7.66 70.66
C ASP A 601 -19.38 -7.41 70.09
N ARG A 602 -20.33 -7.13 70.99
CA ARG A 602 -21.66 -6.66 70.64
C ARG A 602 -21.60 -5.17 70.35
N GLY A 603 -22.33 -4.70 69.35
CA GLY A 603 -22.40 -3.28 69.08
C GLY A 603 -23.08 -2.96 67.76
N ASP A 604 -23.12 -1.65 67.51
CA ASP A 604 -23.53 -1.07 66.24
C ASP A 604 -22.26 -0.91 65.39
N TYR A 605 -22.20 -1.61 64.25
CA TYR A 605 -21.08 -1.57 63.33
C TYR A 605 -21.52 -1.00 61.98
N VAL A 606 -20.73 -0.09 61.41
CA VAL A 606 -20.97 0.45 60.07
C VAL A 606 -20.03 -0.28 59.11
N THR A 607 -20.58 -1.17 58.28
CA THR A 607 -19.77 -1.80 57.22
C THR A 607 -19.91 -1.01 55.94
N SER A 608 -18.78 -0.69 55.32
CA SER A 608 -18.69 0.01 54.04
C SER A 608 -17.99 -0.85 53.00
N LEU A 609 -18.51 -0.86 51.78
CA LEU A 609 -17.86 -1.37 50.58
C LEU A 609 -17.55 -0.19 49.66
N GLN A 610 -16.27 0.06 49.40
CA GLN A 610 -15.80 0.93 48.33
C GLN A 610 -15.43 0.06 47.12
N VAL A 611 -15.99 0.40 45.96
CA VAL A 611 -15.74 -0.25 44.67
C VAL A 611 -15.12 0.76 43.72
N THR A 612 -14.05 0.37 43.03
CA THR A 612 -13.31 1.26 42.13
C THR A 612 -13.12 0.63 40.75
N ASN A 613 -13.15 1.49 39.73
CA ASN A 613 -12.68 1.17 38.38
C ASN A 613 -11.94 2.40 37.80
N LYS A 614 -11.57 2.36 36.51
CA LYS A 614 -10.86 3.48 35.87
C LYS A 614 -11.68 4.78 35.77
N CYS A 615 -13.00 4.70 35.93
CA CYS A 615 -13.94 5.80 35.82
C CYS A 615 -14.27 6.46 37.16
N GLY A 616 -13.80 5.88 38.27
CA GLY A 616 -13.96 6.46 39.60
C GLY A 616 -14.22 5.39 40.65
N ASP A 617 -14.83 5.80 41.74
CA ASP A 617 -15.18 4.96 42.87
C ASP A 617 -16.61 5.22 43.37
N SER A 618 -17.16 4.22 44.05
CA SER A 618 -18.47 4.28 44.69
C SER A 618 -18.40 3.59 46.03
N THR A 619 -19.05 4.15 47.05
CA THR A 619 -19.06 3.58 48.40
C THR A 619 -20.50 3.41 48.88
N LEU A 620 -20.81 2.23 49.39
CA LEU A 620 -22.06 1.96 50.11
C LEU A 620 -21.74 1.59 51.54
N SER A 621 -22.42 2.21 52.50
CA SER A 621 -22.35 1.88 53.93
C SER A 621 -23.69 1.37 54.41
N LYS A 622 -23.68 0.33 55.25
CA LYS A 622 -24.85 -0.18 55.96
C LYS A 622 -24.54 -0.32 57.45
N ASP A 623 -25.54 -0.02 58.27
CA ASP A 623 -25.47 -0.19 59.72
C ASP A 623 -25.91 -1.60 60.10
N PHE A 624 -25.14 -2.22 61.00
CA PHE A 624 -25.37 -3.55 61.53
C PHE A 624 -25.49 -3.51 63.04
N MET A 625 -26.62 -3.98 63.56
CA MET A 625 -26.82 -4.19 64.99
C MET A 625 -26.59 -5.65 65.33
N LEU A 626 -25.43 -5.97 65.92
CA LEU A 626 -25.17 -7.32 66.42
C LEU A 626 -25.77 -7.48 67.82
N ARG A 627 -27.03 -7.90 67.85
CA ARG A 627 -27.77 -8.27 69.07
C ARG A 627 -27.80 -9.78 69.20
N PHE A 628 -27.48 -10.32 70.37
CA PHE A 628 -27.87 -11.68 70.68
C PHE A 628 -29.35 -11.69 71.06
N ASN A 629 -30.14 -12.55 70.42
CA ASN A 629 -31.33 -13.07 71.10
C ASN A 629 -30.80 -13.82 72.33
N VAL A 630 -30.88 -13.20 73.51
CA VAL A 630 -31.02 -13.99 74.72
C VAL A 630 -32.41 -14.61 74.59
N GLY A 631 -32.48 -15.76 73.93
CA GLY A 631 -33.54 -16.70 74.20
C GLY A 631 -33.44 -16.99 75.69
N ILE A 632 -34.29 -16.35 76.49
CA ILE A 632 -34.59 -16.85 77.82
C ILE A 632 -35.39 -18.12 77.52
N GLU A 633 -34.74 -19.27 77.57
CA GLU A 633 -35.48 -20.50 77.82
C GLU A 633 -36.24 -20.28 79.12
N ASP A 634 -37.58 -20.32 79.07
CA ASP A 634 -38.39 -20.58 80.25
C ASP A 634 -37.91 -21.92 80.82
N LEU A 635 -36.98 -21.86 81.78
CA LEU A 635 -36.54 -23.04 82.50
C LEU A 635 -37.79 -23.66 83.18
N PRO A 636 -37.93 -24.99 83.14
CA PRO A 636 -39.17 -25.66 83.48
C PRO A 636 -39.60 -25.38 84.93
N ASN A 637 -40.78 -24.78 85.06
CA ASN A 637 -41.75 -24.81 86.17
C ASN A 637 -41.29 -25.49 87.47
N SER A 638 -40.41 -24.85 88.25
CA SER A 638 -40.22 -25.23 89.66
C SER A 638 -40.69 -24.16 90.64
N PHE A 639 -40.83 -22.90 90.21
CA PHE A 639 -41.32 -21.83 91.08
C PHE A 639 -42.43 -21.00 90.43
N THR A 640 -43.45 -20.67 91.21
CA THR A 640 -44.51 -19.71 90.85
C THR A 640 -44.30 -18.43 91.64
N ILE A 641 -44.28 -17.29 90.95
CA ILE A 641 -43.99 -15.98 91.53
C ILE A 641 -45.23 -15.11 91.38
N TYR A 642 -45.80 -14.66 92.51
CA TYR A 642 -47.00 -13.83 92.49
C TYR A 642 -47.07 -12.82 93.66
N PRO A 643 -47.74 -11.67 93.47
CA PRO A 643 -48.33 -11.20 92.21
C PRO A 643 -47.24 -10.74 91.22
N ASN A 644 -47.47 -11.02 89.95
CA ASN A 644 -46.69 -10.52 88.82
C ASN A 644 -47.69 -10.13 87.72
N PRO A 645 -48.02 -8.84 87.52
CA PRO A 645 -47.27 -7.67 87.99
C PRO A 645 -47.36 -7.39 89.50
N VAL A 646 -46.30 -6.86 90.10
CA VAL A 646 -46.23 -6.48 91.52
C VAL A 646 -46.40 -4.96 91.69
N GLN A 647 -47.17 -4.52 92.68
CA GLN A 647 -47.22 -3.09 93.04
C GLN A 647 -46.06 -2.73 93.97
N ASN A 648 -45.48 -1.55 93.78
CA ASN A 648 -44.38 -1.05 94.61
C ASN A 648 -44.69 -1.15 96.12
N GLY A 649 -43.75 -1.67 96.91
CA GLY A 649 -43.91 -1.88 98.35
C GLY A 649 -44.85 -3.04 98.74
N LYS A 650 -45.26 -3.88 97.79
CA LYS A 650 -45.99 -5.13 98.07
C LYS A 650 -45.06 -6.33 98.08
N ALA A 651 -45.46 -7.33 98.86
CA ALA A 651 -44.72 -8.57 99.00
C ALA A 651 -44.95 -9.49 97.80
N ILE A 652 -43.87 -10.06 97.28
CA ILE A 652 -43.86 -11.14 96.30
C ILE A 652 -43.74 -12.46 97.06
N THR A 653 -44.57 -13.43 96.70
CA THR A 653 -44.54 -14.80 97.22
C THR A 653 -43.96 -15.75 96.18
N ILE A 654 -43.11 -16.66 96.64
CA ILE A 654 -42.49 -17.71 95.83
C ILE A 654 -43.01 -19.07 96.30
N GLU A 655 -43.78 -19.75 95.46
CA GLU A 655 -44.23 -21.12 95.69
C GLU A 655 -43.35 -22.09 94.88
N GLY A 656 -43.02 -23.27 95.43
CA GLY A 656 -42.29 -24.31 94.69
C GLY A 656 -40.92 -24.73 95.25
N GLY A 657 -40.48 -24.14 96.36
CA GLY A 657 -39.27 -24.58 97.09
C GLY A 657 -38.71 -23.52 98.04
N LYS A 658 -37.68 -23.84 98.82
CA LYS A 658 -36.96 -22.85 99.66
C LYS A 658 -35.85 -22.19 98.85
N VAL A 659 -35.89 -20.87 98.77
CA VAL A 659 -34.86 -20.00 98.18
C VAL A 659 -34.24 -19.14 99.28
N ARG A 660 -32.94 -18.86 99.20
CA ARG A 660 -32.20 -18.18 100.28
C ARG A 660 -32.03 -16.69 100.02
N GLY A 661 -31.93 -16.29 98.77
CA GLY A 661 -31.76 -14.89 98.40
C GLY A 661 -32.35 -14.57 97.04
N TYR A 662 -32.49 -13.27 96.78
CA TYR A 662 -32.84 -12.73 95.48
C TYR A 662 -31.91 -11.58 95.11
N SER A 663 -31.77 -11.35 93.81
CA SER A 663 -31.27 -10.08 93.28
C SER A 663 -32.18 -9.64 92.13
N LEU A 664 -32.43 -8.34 92.06
CA LEU A 664 -33.32 -7.72 91.09
C LEU A 664 -32.53 -6.77 90.22
N HIS A 665 -32.58 -6.96 88.91
CA HIS A 665 -31.85 -6.15 87.94
C HIS A 665 -32.81 -5.52 86.94
N THR A 666 -32.42 -4.38 86.37
CA THR A 666 -33.05 -3.87 85.15
C THR A 666 -32.73 -4.77 83.95
N LEU A 667 -33.45 -4.62 82.83
CA LEU A 667 -33.21 -5.41 81.61
C LEU A 667 -31.80 -5.22 81.01
N ASP A 668 -31.17 -4.08 81.25
CA ASP A 668 -29.78 -3.77 80.88
C ASP A 668 -28.74 -4.28 81.93
N GLY A 669 -29.18 -5.00 82.96
CA GLY A 669 -28.31 -5.70 83.91
C GLY A 669 -27.86 -4.89 85.12
N ARG A 670 -28.41 -3.70 85.37
CA ARG A 670 -28.09 -2.90 86.56
C ARG A 670 -28.82 -3.44 87.78
N LEU A 671 -28.08 -3.76 88.84
CA LEU A 671 -28.65 -4.20 90.13
C LEU A 671 -29.48 -3.07 90.76
N ILE A 672 -30.71 -3.40 91.11
CA ILE A 672 -31.65 -2.52 91.81
C ILE A 672 -31.66 -2.82 93.30
N ASN A 673 -31.82 -4.10 93.65
CA ASN A 673 -31.85 -4.54 95.05
C ASN A 673 -31.50 -6.02 95.14
N GLU A 674 -30.95 -6.44 96.26
CA GLU A 674 -30.72 -7.85 96.59
C GLU A 674 -30.92 -8.07 98.10
N GLY A 675 -31.26 -9.29 98.47
CA GLY A 675 -31.47 -9.60 99.87
C GLY A 675 -31.77 -11.06 100.14
N ALA A 676 -31.84 -11.39 101.43
CA ALA A 676 -32.28 -12.69 101.88
C ALA A 676 -33.80 -12.81 101.77
N ILE A 677 -34.29 -14.02 101.46
CA ILE A 677 -35.72 -14.33 101.43
C ILE A 677 -36.09 -15.03 102.74
N VAL A 678 -37.13 -14.54 103.42
CA VAL A 678 -37.62 -15.10 104.69
C VAL A 678 -39.02 -15.66 104.45
N ASN A 679 -39.23 -16.93 104.79
CA ASN A 679 -40.51 -17.63 104.56
C ASN A 679 -41.01 -17.56 103.10
N ASN A 680 -40.10 -17.58 102.12
CA ASN A 680 -40.42 -17.48 100.68
C ASN A 680 -41.15 -16.21 100.26
N VAL A 681 -41.06 -15.15 101.07
CA VAL A 681 -41.65 -13.85 100.76
C VAL A 681 -40.58 -12.78 100.84
N PHE A 682 -40.61 -11.83 99.92
CA PHE A 682 -39.78 -10.62 99.97
C PHE A 682 -40.56 -9.42 99.41
N VAL A 683 -40.21 -8.21 99.84
CA VAL A 683 -40.85 -6.98 99.37
C VAL A 683 -39.95 -6.32 98.35
N VAL A 684 -40.54 -5.89 97.25
CA VAL A 684 -39.85 -5.13 96.21
C VAL A 684 -40.24 -3.66 96.32
N ASP A 685 -39.24 -2.83 96.64
CA ASP A 685 -39.33 -1.39 96.55
C ASP A 685 -38.64 -0.95 95.25
N VAL A 686 -39.42 -0.67 94.21
CA VAL A 686 -38.95 -0.19 92.90
C VAL A 686 -39.45 1.22 92.65
N VAL A 687 -38.58 2.07 92.14
CA VAL A 687 -38.85 3.50 92.00
C VAL A 687 -39.72 3.81 90.77
N GLN A 688 -39.81 2.91 89.78
CA GLN A 688 -40.56 3.10 88.55
C GLN A 688 -41.22 1.81 88.04
N PRO A 689 -42.39 1.87 87.36
CA PRO A 689 -42.98 0.71 86.68
C PRO A 689 -42.13 0.31 85.47
N ALA A 690 -41.58 -0.91 85.48
CA ALA A 690 -40.77 -1.47 84.40
C ALA A 690 -40.71 -3.00 84.52
N ILE A 691 -40.15 -3.65 83.50
CA ILE A 691 -39.84 -5.08 83.59
C ILE A 691 -38.45 -5.23 84.24
N TYR A 692 -38.35 -6.14 85.20
CA TYR A 692 -37.11 -6.46 85.89
C TYR A 692 -36.76 -7.94 85.76
N ILE A 693 -35.48 -8.24 85.93
CA ILE A 693 -34.94 -9.60 86.01
C ILE A 693 -34.75 -9.93 87.49
N LEU A 694 -35.54 -10.87 87.99
CA LEU A 694 -35.45 -11.42 89.33
C LEU A 694 -34.62 -12.70 89.29
N THR A 695 -33.43 -12.67 89.89
CA THR A 695 -32.60 -13.85 90.09
C THR A 695 -32.88 -14.43 91.47
N LEU A 696 -33.29 -15.70 91.54
CA LEU A 696 -33.47 -16.43 92.79
C LEU A 696 -32.28 -17.36 93.01
N SER A 697 -31.70 -17.35 94.21
CA SER A 697 -30.55 -18.19 94.54
C SER A 697 -30.90 -19.29 95.56
N LYS A 698 -30.43 -20.51 95.27
CA LYS A 698 -30.56 -21.68 96.15
C LYS A 698 -29.27 -22.51 96.10
N ASP A 699 -28.63 -22.67 97.25
CA ASP A 699 -27.49 -23.56 97.45
C ASP A 699 -26.36 -23.42 96.40
N GLY A 700 -26.13 -22.19 95.91
CA GLY A 700 -25.08 -21.84 94.94
C GLY A 700 -25.55 -21.75 93.48
N GLU A 701 -26.77 -22.17 93.18
CA GLU A 701 -27.39 -22.04 91.86
C GLU A 701 -28.33 -20.83 91.81
N SER A 702 -28.39 -20.17 90.65
CA SER A 702 -29.20 -18.97 90.40
C SER A 702 -30.11 -19.18 89.19
N VAL A 703 -31.39 -18.84 89.33
CA VAL A 703 -32.38 -18.92 88.25
C VAL A 703 -33.02 -17.55 88.04
N ASN A 704 -33.11 -17.12 86.78
CA ASN A 704 -33.64 -15.80 86.42
C ASN A 704 -35.11 -15.90 86.00
N TYR A 705 -35.92 -14.95 86.48
CA TYR A 705 -37.34 -14.80 86.18
C TYR A 705 -37.64 -13.37 85.74
N ARG A 706 -38.66 -13.22 84.90
CA ARG A 706 -39.19 -11.91 84.53
C ARG A 706 -40.28 -11.50 85.51
N ILE A 707 -40.13 -10.34 86.15
CA ILE A 707 -41.21 -9.70 86.92
C ILE A 707 -41.57 -8.34 86.32
N GLN A 708 -42.86 -8.01 86.33
CA GLN A 708 -43.45 -6.79 85.78
C GLN A 708 -43.98 -5.86 86.87
#